data_AF-A0A2B4RMC8-F1
#
_entry.id   AF-A0A2B4RMC8-F1
#
_cell.length_a   1.000
_cell.length_b   1.000
_cell.length_c   1.000
_cell.angle_alpha   90.00
_cell.angle_beta   90.00
_cell.angle_gamma   90.00
#
_symmetry.space_group_name_H-M   'P 1'
#
loop_
_entity.id
_entity.type
_entity.pdbx_description
1 polymer ?
#
loop_
_entity_poly.entity_id
_entity_poly.type
_entity_poly.pdbx_seq_one_letter_code
_entity_poly.pdbx_strand_id
1 'polypeptide(L)'
;MSAGHNRGERTLNGCHNNPPELSIDIPGMRDLTVAAKEYPSQTDILFLTVEECEFLSCYAHLQNPFRYYVQDLGHVCFGIVGNEEGAHVKVALIMYHGSSSVPGNSLITVKNAASKLRPKAVISVGYCSGLNREKTKLGDVIVSKTLTTYPSKVVLDTHEYSTGIRTVVSRNFLNLIKHIADGWDAPLKSHETLEVEVHTDGEFLSGPEKISADWRRAELLQRNPQATAIETEGEGLFTAAFDLGIEWLLVKGIADFADGTDSRSSLHWKRFASVMAASVAFNLIKDPYVFNDWPSDKDPFDPTEIIENIRKSYKVREGRLAPFPWCEQFHFSFDDIYTRLKVVYRKNTRGKATERVVTMSEIFNPHEECGEPRTVLIEGKPGMGKTTYCKKVVFDWATGKHATENCFTNFLMVLLIKCRDVQSDLSEAIDDQLLPRDVGDGQRKRFFDFIRQNQSKVLLVLDGLDEVSEEKLPLFSEIIQGRVLPTCRVVATARHEAGVKVRKFCDTLLEVEGFTAKDAQSFITRFFRESPQLAPKLTERLLRDENLKDIAANPLNTALFCLVCEEFNGAFPESRMALYMLIVECVLRRYRAKKELPEIGEEIVQLYESQLKHLGWIALRGLHKDNLDFDEKELGNHKSSDLPGFGFLSVQPAGSKLRPSKRYAFLHKSFQEWFAAYHLSCQLQNEEISTDNIAADRRYRHQLKEVLLFTCGMLAQRCEKTAMTLMKSIATQLNQETERELAGGLRIVVECINECKNDGGGNLEINLAASFGSALQVKSVSLRSGEMNDDGAVILANVLKENRTVTNLNLSRNNIGDDGATGLAEALKSNVSLKELNLSRNKIGGVGAASLGEALNGETSLEVLDLRENKIGEAGFEALAEGLKSNSCLTKLSLFNNSAGDTGVTALAKGLKSNSSLKELYLFSNNLGDDGAAALADALSYSSCLTLLYLCRNRIGDPGAAALALCLKDNASLKELNLSQNNIGDAGVTTLAECLQQNTSLEKLYLNDNKISNVGVAADCFKEITKVVLVW
;
A
#
# COMPACT_ATOMS: atom_id res chain seq x y z
N MET A 1 -30.98 57.08 43.53
CA MET A 1 -31.86 58.02 42.79
C MET A 1 -32.90 57.16 42.09
N SER A 2 -34.07 56.96 42.72
CA SER A 2 -35.35 57.65 42.42
C SER A 2 -35.80 57.41 40.98
N ALA A 3 -37.01 56.99 40.61
CA ALA A 3 -38.29 56.69 41.24
C ALA A 3 -39.03 55.79 40.22
N GLY A 4 -39.85 54.79 40.55
CA GLY A 4 -41.14 54.90 41.21
C GLY A 4 -42.26 55.14 40.20
N HIS A 5 -43.11 54.15 39.92
CA HIS A 5 -44.58 54.28 39.89
C HIS A 5 -45.28 52.90 39.96
N ASN A 6 -45.94 52.69 41.09
CA ASN A 6 -46.98 51.70 41.35
C ASN A 6 -48.22 51.95 40.47
N ARG A 7 -48.90 50.88 40.06
CA ARG A 7 -50.32 50.61 40.39
C ARG A 7 -50.82 49.34 39.68
N GLY A 8 -51.41 48.43 40.46
CA GLY A 8 -52.43 47.52 39.95
C GLY A 8 -52.20 46.04 40.19
N GLU A 9 -51.96 45.63 41.45
CA GLU A 9 -52.39 44.31 41.90
C GLU A 9 -53.90 44.18 41.62
N ARG A 10 -54.25 43.36 40.63
CA ARG A 10 -55.49 42.58 40.66
C ARG A 10 -55.08 41.15 40.99
N THR A 11 -55.13 40.86 42.27
CA THR A 11 -55.33 39.50 42.79
C THR A 11 -56.55 38.87 42.11
N LEU A 12 -56.31 37.88 41.25
CA LEU A 12 -57.23 36.76 41.03
C LEU A 12 -56.56 35.53 41.65
N ASN A 13 -56.54 35.53 42.99
CA ASN A 13 -56.50 34.29 43.75
C ASN A 13 -57.87 33.62 43.57
N GLY A 14 -57.91 32.59 42.74
CA GLY A 14 -59.02 31.65 42.62
C GLY A 14 -58.46 30.31 42.19
N CYS A 15 -58.28 29.39 43.15
CA CYS A 15 -57.90 28.01 42.89
C CYS A 15 -58.88 27.36 41.88
N HIS A 16 -58.48 27.23 40.63
CA HIS A 16 -58.99 26.17 39.76
C HIS A 16 -57.95 25.05 39.75
N ASN A 17 -57.94 24.22 40.79
CA ASN A 17 -57.12 22.99 40.82
C ASN A 17 -57.58 21.96 39.77
N ASN A 18 -58.72 22.18 39.11
CA ASN A 18 -59.27 21.33 38.06
C ASN A 18 -59.40 22.12 36.75
N PRO A 19 -59.15 21.47 35.59
CA PRO A 19 -59.32 22.09 34.27
C PRO A 19 -60.80 22.40 33.97
N PRO A 20 -61.07 23.26 32.97
CA PRO A 20 -62.42 23.55 32.49
C PRO A 20 -63.22 22.30 32.07
N GLU A 21 -64.55 22.38 32.13
CA GLU A 21 -65.41 21.31 31.65
C GLU A 21 -65.41 21.20 30.11
N LEU A 22 -65.18 19.98 29.62
CA LEU A 22 -65.15 19.65 28.20
C LEU A 22 -66.57 19.49 27.63
N SER A 23 -66.79 19.94 26.39
CA SER A 23 -68.06 19.76 25.66
C SER A 23 -68.24 18.36 25.06
N ILE A 24 -67.14 17.62 24.90
CA ILE A 24 -67.13 16.24 24.42
C ILE A 24 -67.18 15.25 25.58
N ASP A 25 -68.03 14.23 25.47
CA ASP A 25 -68.06 13.13 26.44
C ASP A 25 -67.03 12.08 26.05
N ILE A 26 -66.15 11.73 26.99
CA ILE A 26 -65.05 10.79 26.74
C ILE A 26 -65.45 9.44 27.32
N PRO A 27 -65.64 8.39 26.49
CA PRO A 27 -66.16 7.10 26.93
C PRO A 27 -65.21 6.39 27.89
N GLY A 28 -65.74 5.47 28.71
CA GLY A 28 -64.92 4.57 29.51
C GLY A 28 -64.40 3.40 28.68
N MET A 29 -63.27 2.79 29.08
CA MET A 29 -62.70 1.63 28.37
C MET A 29 -63.66 0.43 28.22
N ARG A 30 -64.67 0.33 29.10
CA ARG A 30 -65.70 -0.71 29.09
C ARG A 30 -66.84 -0.45 28.09
N ASP A 31 -66.98 0.80 27.64
CA ASP A 31 -68.07 1.25 26.77
C ASP A 31 -67.70 1.14 25.28
N LEU A 32 -66.50 0.65 24.98
CA LEU A 32 -65.94 0.60 23.64
C LEU A 32 -66.43 -0.65 22.88
N THR A 33 -66.96 -0.43 21.68
CA THR A 33 -67.55 -1.45 20.80
C THR A 33 -66.56 -2.55 20.38
N VAL A 34 -67.03 -3.79 20.34
CA VAL A 34 -66.23 -4.99 19.99
C VAL A 34 -66.69 -5.64 18.68
N ALA A 35 -65.69 -5.89 17.82
CA ALA A 35 -65.58 -6.83 16.68
C ALA A 35 -66.39 -6.59 15.39
N ALA A 36 -65.69 -6.05 14.39
CA ALA A 36 -65.94 -6.35 12.97
C ALA A 36 -65.30 -7.71 12.59
N LYS A 37 -65.81 -8.39 11.55
CA LYS A 37 -65.27 -9.68 11.08
C LYS A 37 -63.89 -9.55 10.41
N GLU A 38 -63.56 -8.39 9.86
CA GLU A 38 -62.33 -8.10 9.13
C GLU A 38 -61.83 -6.68 9.45
N TYR A 39 -60.51 -6.45 9.34
CA TYR A 39 -59.88 -5.14 9.51
C TYR A 39 -59.34 -4.61 8.17
N PRO A 40 -59.24 -3.29 7.97
CA PRO A 40 -58.67 -2.74 6.75
C PRO A 40 -57.15 -3.01 6.70
N SER A 41 -56.70 -3.66 5.63
CA SER A 41 -55.27 -3.90 5.35
C SER A 41 -54.49 -2.62 5.01
N GLN A 42 -55.21 -1.52 4.73
CA GLN A 42 -54.64 -0.21 4.43
C GLN A 42 -55.36 0.88 5.25
N THR A 43 -54.56 1.65 5.98
CA THR A 43 -54.96 2.79 6.81
C THR A 43 -54.39 4.07 6.20
N ASP A 44 -55.08 5.20 6.31
CA ASP A 44 -54.52 6.49 5.88
C ASP A 44 -53.62 7.07 6.98
N ILE A 45 -54.13 7.18 8.21
CA ILE A 45 -53.43 7.77 9.35
C ILE A 45 -53.39 6.79 10.53
N LEU A 46 -52.20 6.56 11.07
CA LEU A 46 -51.98 5.83 12.32
C LEU A 46 -51.82 6.81 13.47
N PHE A 47 -52.71 6.75 14.46
CA PHE A 47 -52.58 7.47 15.72
C PHE A 47 -51.89 6.60 16.78
N LEU A 48 -50.86 7.15 17.41
CA LEU A 48 -50.12 6.51 18.49
C LEU A 48 -50.30 7.25 19.80
N THR A 49 -50.68 6.49 20.82
CA THR A 49 -50.96 6.96 22.19
C THR A 49 -50.29 6.00 23.19
N VAL A 50 -50.03 6.46 24.41
CA VAL A 50 -49.38 5.66 25.47
C VAL A 50 -50.26 5.44 26.67
N GLU A 51 -50.96 6.48 27.09
CA GLU A 51 -51.81 6.41 28.28
C GLU A 51 -53.28 6.22 27.91
N GLU A 52 -54.06 5.57 28.78
CA GLU A 52 -55.48 5.31 28.54
C GLU A 52 -56.27 6.58 28.25
N CYS A 53 -55.96 7.68 28.95
CA CYS A 53 -56.61 8.96 28.72
C CYS A 53 -56.31 9.57 27.34
N GLU A 54 -55.14 9.30 26.75
CA GLU A 54 -54.77 9.74 25.41
C GLU A 54 -55.53 8.94 24.36
N PHE A 55 -55.56 7.61 24.53
CA PHE A 55 -56.30 6.70 23.67
C PHE A 55 -57.79 7.04 23.64
N LEU A 56 -58.41 7.23 24.81
CA LEU A 56 -59.84 7.56 24.90
C LEU A 56 -60.16 8.94 24.33
N SER A 57 -59.23 9.89 24.45
CA SER A 57 -59.37 11.23 23.85
C SER A 57 -59.44 11.14 22.32
N CYS A 58 -58.53 10.37 21.70
CA CYS A 58 -58.57 10.14 20.26
C CYS A 58 -59.80 9.32 19.83
N TYR A 59 -60.19 8.31 20.62
CA TYR A 59 -61.34 7.47 20.32
C TYR A 59 -62.65 8.26 20.21
N ALA A 60 -62.85 9.26 21.08
CA ALA A 60 -64.05 10.08 21.11
C ALA A 60 -64.30 10.88 19.81
N HIS A 61 -63.28 11.08 18.99
CA HIS A 61 -63.37 11.78 17.70
C HIS A 61 -63.58 10.84 16.50
N LEU A 62 -63.56 9.52 16.68
CA LEU A 62 -63.76 8.56 15.59
C LEU A 62 -65.25 8.36 15.29
N GLN A 63 -65.59 8.37 14.00
CA GLN A 63 -66.89 7.91 13.52
C GLN A 63 -66.83 6.40 13.27
N ASN A 64 -67.90 5.68 13.64
CA ASN A 64 -68.03 4.22 13.51
C ASN A 64 -66.84 3.40 14.07
N PRO A 65 -66.36 3.69 15.30
CA PRO A 65 -65.18 3.01 15.81
C PRO A 65 -65.45 1.54 16.15
N PHE A 66 -64.48 0.66 15.86
CA PHE A 66 -64.51 -0.74 16.25
C PHE A 66 -63.12 -1.26 16.63
N ARG A 67 -63.07 -2.24 17.52
CA ARG A 67 -61.84 -2.88 17.98
C ARG A 67 -61.57 -4.20 17.26
N TYR A 68 -60.31 -4.42 16.90
CA TYR A 68 -59.83 -5.66 16.29
C TYR A 68 -58.46 -6.06 16.87
N TYR A 69 -58.20 -7.36 17.04
CA TYR A 69 -56.90 -7.84 17.50
C TYR A 69 -56.00 -8.16 16.30
N VAL A 70 -54.88 -7.45 16.18
CA VAL A 70 -53.88 -7.70 15.13
C VAL A 70 -52.67 -8.36 15.77
N GLN A 71 -52.25 -9.51 15.24
CA GLN A 71 -51.05 -10.21 15.70
C GLN A 71 -49.86 -9.22 15.75
N ASP A 72 -48.97 -9.31 16.74
CA ASP A 72 -47.80 -8.43 16.96
C ASP A 72 -48.08 -6.93 17.21
N LEU A 73 -49.35 -6.49 17.15
CA LEU A 73 -49.79 -5.12 17.44
C LEU A 73 -50.78 -5.03 18.61
N GLY A 74 -51.41 -6.15 18.98
CA GLY A 74 -52.42 -6.18 20.04
C GLY A 74 -53.77 -5.63 19.56
N HIS A 75 -54.52 -5.01 20.48
CA HIS A 75 -55.81 -4.42 20.15
C HIS A 75 -55.64 -3.08 19.44
N VAL A 76 -56.08 -3.02 18.18
CA VAL A 76 -56.13 -1.81 17.36
C VAL A 76 -57.58 -1.35 17.26
N CYS A 77 -57.82 -0.05 17.45
CA CYS A 77 -59.10 0.55 17.17
C CYS A 77 -59.10 1.18 15.79
N PHE A 78 -60.08 0.85 14.96
CA PHE A 78 -60.26 1.44 13.65
C PHE A 78 -61.48 2.34 13.66
N GLY A 79 -61.45 3.40 12.85
CA GLY A 79 -62.57 4.29 12.63
C GLY A 79 -62.33 5.17 11.41
N ILE A 80 -63.25 6.08 11.16
CA ILE A 80 -63.15 7.05 10.07
C ILE A 80 -63.32 8.48 10.57
N VAL A 81 -62.80 9.43 9.79
CA VAL A 81 -62.95 10.87 10.00
C VAL A 81 -63.34 11.52 8.67
N GLY A 82 -64.40 12.32 8.65
CA GLY A 82 -64.87 13.05 7.45
C GLY A 82 -66.33 13.52 7.57
N ASN A 83 -66.86 14.15 6.52
CA ASN A 83 -68.25 14.63 6.46
C ASN A 83 -69.21 13.50 6.03
N GLU A 84 -70.47 13.55 6.48
CA GLU A 84 -71.48 12.48 6.29
C GLU A 84 -71.83 12.13 4.83
N GLU A 85 -71.43 12.94 3.84
CA GLU A 85 -71.77 12.76 2.41
C GLU A 85 -70.53 12.67 1.46
N GLY A 86 -69.32 12.36 1.96
CA GLY A 86 -68.07 12.46 1.17
C GLY A 86 -66.99 11.40 1.40
N ALA A 87 -65.75 11.71 0.98
CA ALA A 87 -64.57 10.87 1.23
C ALA A 87 -64.22 10.85 2.73
N HIS A 88 -63.63 9.75 3.21
CA HIS A 88 -63.26 9.59 4.62
C HIS A 88 -61.80 9.18 4.77
N VAL A 89 -61.15 9.68 5.83
CA VAL A 89 -59.80 9.25 6.23
C VAL A 89 -59.94 8.00 7.10
N LYS A 90 -59.30 6.90 6.70
CA LYS A 90 -59.24 5.67 7.51
C LYS A 90 -58.21 5.82 8.61
N VAL A 91 -58.64 5.67 9.85
CA VAL A 91 -57.79 5.85 11.02
C VAL A 91 -57.62 4.53 11.76
N ALA A 92 -56.37 4.22 12.11
CA ALA A 92 -56.03 3.20 13.09
C ALA A 92 -55.46 3.88 14.34
N LEU A 93 -55.94 3.51 15.51
CA LEU A 93 -55.55 4.05 16.80
C LEU A 93 -54.97 2.93 17.66
N ILE A 94 -53.72 3.09 18.07
CA ILE A 94 -52.99 2.11 18.87
C ILE A 94 -52.52 2.77 20.18
N MET A 95 -52.72 2.04 21.28
CA MET A 95 -52.10 2.32 22.57
C MET A 95 -50.94 1.35 22.76
N TYR A 96 -49.73 1.86 23.04
CA TYR A 96 -48.56 1.04 23.32
C TYR A 96 -48.01 1.30 24.73
N HIS A 97 -47.17 0.38 25.22
CA HIS A 97 -46.67 0.44 26.59
C HIS A 97 -45.14 0.44 26.59
N GLY A 98 -44.51 1.55 27.00
CA GLY A 98 -43.07 1.61 27.32
C GLY A 98 -42.31 2.82 26.76
N SER A 99 -41.27 3.24 27.48
CA SER A 99 -40.26 4.22 27.00
C SER A 99 -39.42 3.64 25.86
N SER A 100 -38.67 4.48 25.14
CA SER A 100 -37.84 4.09 23.98
C SER A 100 -36.84 2.94 24.26
N SER A 101 -36.60 2.57 25.51
CA SER A 101 -35.66 1.52 25.95
C SER A 101 -36.30 0.16 26.33
N VAL A 102 -37.62 -0.03 26.17
CA VAL A 102 -38.35 -1.24 26.60
C VAL A 102 -38.99 -1.98 25.39
N PRO A 103 -39.13 -3.32 25.39
CA PRO A 103 -39.87 -4.04 24.35
C PRO A 103 -41.33 -3.55 24.26
N GLY A 104 -41.80 -3.24 23.04
CA GLY A 104 -43.14 -2.67 22.81
C GLY A 104 -43.19 -1.14 22.73
N ASN A 105 -42.04 -0.47 22.66
CA ASN A 105 -41.92 0.99 22.48
C ASN A 105 -42.48 1.51 21.13
N SER A 106 -42.46 2.84 20.95
CA SER A 106 -42.90 3.51 19.73
C SER A 106 -42.18 3.03 18.47
N LEU A 107 -40.87 2.77 18.55
CA LEU A 107 -40.07 2.29 17.41
C LEU A 107 -40.56 0.95 16.86
N ILE A 108 -40.73 -0.03 17.75
CA ILE A 108 -41.20 -1.38 17.38
C ILE A 108 -42.65 -1.34 16.93
N THR A 109 -43.50 -0.59 17.64
CA THR A 109 -44.93 -0.48 17.34
C THR A 109 -45.16 0.13 15.95
N VAL A 110 -44.45 1.21 15.61
CA VAL A 110 -44.53 1.83 14.28
C VAL A 110 -44.04 0.86 13.20
N LYS A 111 -42.92 0.16 13.40
CA LYS A 111 -42.40 -0.83 12.44
C LYS A 111 -43.39 -1.97 12.19
N ASN A 112 -43.98 -2.52 13.26
CA ASN A 112 -45.00 -3.54 13.15
C ASN A 112 -46.26 -3.00 12.46
N ALA A 113 -46.70 -1.78 12.80
CA ALA A 113 -47.91 -1.18 12.24
C ALA A 113 -47.75 -0.84 10.77
N ALA A 114 -46.57 -0.37 10.36
CA ALA A 114 -46.25 -0.08 8.98
C ALA A 114 -46.36 -1.32 8.09
N SER A 115 -45.83 -2.46 8.55
CA SER A 115 -45.90 -3.71 7.77
C SER A 115 -47.33 -4.24 7.59
N LYS A 116 -48.21 -4.03 8.58
CA LYS A 116 -49.56 -4.64 8.61
C LYS A 116 -50.68 -3.72 8.16
N LEU A 117 -50.59 -2.43 8.49
CA LEU A 117 -51.64 -1.44 8.26
C LEU A 117 -51.28 -0.43 7.16
N ARG A 118 -50.00 -0.39 6.74
CA ARG A 118 -49.48 0.47 5.67
C ARG A 118 -50.01 1.92 5.73
N PRO A 119 -49.84 2.62 6.87
CA PRO A 119 -50.32 3.99 7.02
C PRO A 119 -49.52 4.94 6.13
N LYS A 120 -50.19 5.95 5.56
CA LYS A 120 -49.53 7.05 4.84
C LYS A 120 -48.80 7.99 5.81
N ALA A 121 -49.32 8.11 7.03
CA ALA A 121 -48.77 8.98 8.06
C ALA A 121 -48.94 8.41 9.48
N VAL A 122 -48.08 8.81 10.39
CA VAL A 122 -48.18 8.50 11.82
C VAL A 122 -48.23 9.76 12.66
N ILE A 123 -49.27 9.93 13.47
CA ILE A 123 -49.42 11.06 14.38
C ILE A 123 -49.38 10.54 15.82
N SER A 124 -48.41 10.98 16.61
CA SER A 124 -48.40 10.71 18.04
C SER A 124 -49.15 11.80 18.79
N VAL A 125 -50.21 11.41 19.48
CA VAL A 125 -51.11 12.30 20.20
C VAL A 125 -51.07 11.98 21.69
N GLY A 126 -51.14 12.98 22.54
CA GLY A 126 -51.17 12.78 23.98
C GLY A 126 -50.85 14.03 24.77
N TYR A 127 -50.27 13.87 25.95
CA TYR A 127 -49.81 15.00 26.76
C TYR A 127 -48.28 15.03 26.88
N CYS A 128 -47.76 16.19 27.26
CA CYS A 128 -46.35 16.41 27.54
C CYS A 128 -46.18 17.44 28.66
N SER A 129 -44.94 17.65 29.09
CA SER A 129 -44.60 18.64 30.09
C SER A 129 -44.09 19.92 29.43
N GLY A 130 -44.56 21.08 29.88
CA GLY A 130 -44.02 22.37 29.48
C GLY A 130 -42.61 22.58 30.03
N LEU A 131 -41.72 23.14 29.21
CA LEU A 131 -40.36 23.47 29.63
C LEU A 131 -40.23 24.90 30.17
N ASN A 132 -41.05 25.84 29.68
CA ASN A 132 -40.98 27.25 30.06
C ASN A 132 -42.40 27.85 30.25
N ARG A 133 -42.73 28.24 31.49
CA ARG A 133 -44.01 28.87 31.88
C ARG A 133 -44.25 30.25 31.26
N GLU A 134 -43.21 30.92 30.76
CA GLU A 134 -43.36 32.17 30.02
C GLU A 134 -43.79 31.96 28.57
N LYS A 135 -43.61 30.74 28.04
CA LYS A 135 -43.90 30.39 26.63
C LYS A 135 -45.18 29.59 26.46
N THR A 136 -45.58 28.80 27.46
CA THR A 136 -46.75 27.93 27.39
C THR A 136 -47.50 27.91 28.73
N LYS A 137 -48.79 27.60 28.68
CA LYS A 137 -49.70 27.47 29.83
C LYS A 137 -50.36 26.08 29.84
N LEU A 138 -50.87 25.65 31.00
CA LEU A 138 -51.57 24.37 31.12
C LEU A 138 -52.78 24.35 30.16
N GLY A 139 -52.93 23.26 29.42
CA GLY A 139 -53.98 23.11 28.42
C GLY A 139 -53.59 23.49 26.99
N ASP A 140 -52.54 24.28 26.79
CA ASP A 140 -52.03 24.61 25.45
C ASP A 140 -51.67 23.35 24.66
N VAL A 141 -51.81 23.42 23.34
CA VAL A 141 -51.44 22.33 22.42
C VAL A 141 -50.18 22.71 21.65
N ILE A 142 -49.18 21.85 21.70
CA ILE A 142 -47.92 22.01 20.98
C ILE A 142 -47.91 21.04 19.79
N VAL A 143 -47.69 21.57 18.60
CA VAL A 143 -47.56 20.82 17.35
C VAL A 143 -46.10 20.89 16.92
N SER A 144 -45.46 19.73 16.74
CA SER A 144 -44.02 19.70 16.49
C SER A 144 -43.66 20.24 15.12
N LYS A 145 -42.87 21.31 15.09
CA LYS A 145 -42.11 21.73 13.90
C LYS A 145 -40.74 21.08 13.88
N THR A 146 -40.11 20.97 15.04
CA THR A 146 -38.79 20.37 15.25
C THR A 146 -38.78 19.46 16.46
N LEU A 147 -38.09 18.34 16.34
CA LEU A 147 -37.81 17.39 17.42
C LEU A 147 -36.30 17.33 17.63
N THR A 148 -35.85 17.49 18.87
CA THR A 148 -34.45 17.39 19.24
C THR A 148 -34.30 16.29 20.28
N THR A 149 -33.50 15.26 19.99
CA THR A 149 -33.26 14.18 20.95
C THR A 149 -32.24 14.60 22.02
N TYR A 150 -32.31 14.06 23.23
CA TYR A 150 -31.27 14.25 24.24
C TYR A 150 -30.91 12.93 24.94
N PRO A 151 -29.63 12.67 25.24
CA PRO A 151 -29.20 11.41 25.86
C PRO A 151 -29.48 11.38 27.37
N SER A 152 -29.62 10.17 27.94
CA SER A 152 -29.53 9.93 29.39
C SER A 152 -28.17 10.40 29.90
N LYS A 153 -28.14 11.14 31.02
CA LYS A 153 -26.87 11.48 31.66
C LYS A 153 -26.48 10.37 32.63
N VAL A 154 -25.61 9.45 32.22
CA VAL A 154 -24.89 8.58 33.16
C VAL A 154 -23.68 9.36 33.65
N VAL A 155 -23.60 9.60 34.96
CA VAL A 155 -22.42 10.21 35.58
C VAL A 155 -21.33 9.14 35.63
N LEU A 156 -20.41 9.18 34.66
CA LEU A 156 -19.09 8.56 34.77
C LEU A 156 -18.07 9.59 34.29
N ASP A 157 -17.05 9.80 35.12
CA ASP A 157 -15.97 10.75 34.88
C ASP A 157 -15.21 10.39 33.59
N THR A 158 -14.86 11.43 32.83
CA THR A 158 -14.02 11.49 31.61
C THR A 158 -14.75 11.50 30.25
N HIS A 159 -15.05 12.75 29.83
CA HIS A 159 -15.34 13.32 28.50
C HIS A 159 -16.05 12.47 27.42
N GLU A 160 -17.30 12.83 27.14
CA GLU A 160 -17.87 13.07 25.79
C GLU A 160 -19.32 13.54 25.95
N TYR A 161 -19.84 14.41 25.07
CA TYR A 161 -21.29 14.51 24.92
C TYR A 161 -21.69 14.59 23.45
N SER A 162 -22.44 13.55 23.05
CA SER A 162 -23.16 13.48 21.78
C SER A 162 -24.08 14.69 21.61
N THR A 163 -24.03 15.30 20.43
CA THR A 163 -25.09 16.21 19.99
C THR A 163 -26.33 15.38 19.69
N GLY A 164 -27.41 15.63 20.43
CA GLY A 164 -28.73 15.12 20.07
C GLY A 164 -29.09 15.43 18.63
N ILE A 165 -29.85 14.55 17.98
CA ILE A 165 -30.26 14.76 16.59
C ILE A 165 -31.41 15.75 16.59
N ARG A 166 -31.20 16.91 15.97
CA ARG A 166 -32.26 17.88 15.68
C ARG A 166 -32.83 17.62 14.30
N THR A 167 -34.11 17.31 14.24
CA THR A 167 -34.82 16.98 13.01
C THR A 167 -36.08 17.82 12.86
N VAL A 168 -36.47 18.06 11.61
CA VAL A 168 -37.69 18.78 11.27
C VAL A 168 -38.77 17.75 10.94
N VAL A 169 -40.02 18.07 11.24
CA VAL A 169 -41.18 17.26 10.84
C VAL A 169 -41.20 17.04 9.32
N SER A 170 -41.85 15.97 8.87
CA SER A 170 -41.86 15.59 7.45
C SER A 170 -42.49 16.67 6.55
N ARG A 171 -42.06 16.71 5.28
CA ARG A 171 -42.34 17.85 4.37
C ARG A 171 -43.84 18.08 4.15
N ASN A 172 -44.65 17.02 4.08
CA ASN A 172 -46.07 17.19 3.81
C ASN A 172 -46.79 17.78 5.03
N PHE A 173 -46.43 17.36 6.24
CA PHE A 173 -46.95 17.96 7.47
C PHE A 173 -46.48 19.40 7.68
N LEU A 174 -45.23 19.74 7.32
CA LEU A 174 -44.68 21.09 7.54
C LEU A 174 -45.50 22.20 6.85
N ASN A 175 -46.20 21.89 5.76
CA ASN A 175 -47.11 22.83 5.10
C ASN A 175 -48.48 22.89 5.80
N LEU A 176 -48.96 21.77 6.34
CA LEU A 176 -50.27 21.68 6.99
C LEU A 176 -50.28 22.29 8.40
N ILE A 177 -49.19 22.12 9.17
CA ILE A 177 -49.14 22.61 10.56
C ILE A 177 -49.33 24.13 10.69
N LYS A 178 -49.02 24.91 9.64
CA LYS A 178 -49.20 26.37 9.64
C LYS A 178 -50.68 26.78 9.73
N HIS A 179 -51.57 25.89 9.29
CA HIS A 179 -53.01 26.12 9.19
C HIS A 179 -53.81 25.24 10.14
N ILE A 180 -53.14 24.50 11.04
CA ILE A 180 -53.79 23.49 11.89
C ILE A 180 -54.81 24.07 12.87
N ALA A 181 -54.63 25.33 13.27
CA ALA A 181 -55.54 26.07 14.14
C ALA A 181 -56.68 26.76 13.36
N ASP A 182 -56.61 26.81 12.02
CA ASP A 182 -57.61 27.49 11.21
C ASP A 182 -58.96 26.77 11.31
N GLY A 183 -59.96 27.47 11.86
CA GLY A 183 -61.29 26.91 12.11
C GLY A 183 -61.32 25.75 13.12
N TRP A 184 -60.31 25.63 13.97
CA TRP A 184 -60.36 24.76 15.15
C TRP A 184 -61.19 25.45 16.25
N ASP A 185 -62.12 24.70 16.83
CA ASP A 185 -62.90 25.14 17.99
C ASP A 185 -62.57 24.24 19.18
N ALA A 186 -62.16 24.86 20.30
CA ALA A 186 -61.74 24.12 21.48
C ALA A 186 -62.96 23.45 22.14
N PRO A 187 -62.90 22.15 22.48
CA PRO A 187 -64.05 21.40 23.00
C PRO A 187 -64.37 21.75 24.47
N LEU A 188 -64.77 23.00 24.72
CA LEU A 188 -65.10 23.57 26.03
C LEU A 188 -66.60 23.83 26.14
N LYS A 189 -67.22 23.57 27.31
CA LYS A 189 -68.64 23.92 27.53
C LYS A 189 -68.89 25.43 27.65
N SER A 190 -67.86 26.19 28.07
CA SER A 190 -67.91 27.65 28.18
C SER A 190 -66.54 28.25 27.83
N HIS A 191 -66.51 29.09 26.79
CA HIS A 191 -65.29 29.73 26.28
C HIS A 191 -64.75 30.86 27.19
N GLU A 192 -65.47 31.24 28.26
CA GLU A 192 -65.04 32.32 29.18
C GLU A 192 -64.06 31.85 30.27
N THR A 193 -63.67 30.56 30.29
CA THR A 193 -63.00 29.93 31.45
C THR A 193 -61.49 29.72 31.29
N LEU A 194 -60.98 29.53 30.07
CA LEU A 194 -59.55 29.39 29.76
C LEU A 194 -59.30 29.61 28.25
N GLU A 195 -58.37 30.47 27.88
CA GLU A 195 -57.94 30.66 26.49
C GLU A 195 -56.79 29.70 26.16
N VAL A 196 -57.09 28.63 25.41
CA VAL A 196 -56.14 27.60 24.99
C VAL A 196 -55.47 27.99 23.67
N GLU A 197 -54.15 27.99 23.62
CA GLU A 197 -53.38 28.31 22.41
C GLU A 197 -52.80 27.07 21.73
N VAL A 198 -52.74 27.11 20.39
CA VAL A 198 -52.09 26.09 19.56
C VAL A 198 -50.77 26.62 19.02
N HIS A 199 -49.66 26.07 19.51
CA HIS A 199 -48.30 26.46 19.14
C HIS A 199 -47.83 25.62 17.94
N THR A 200 -47.76 26.23 16.76
CA THR A 200 -47.46 25.55 15.48
C THR A 200 -45.98 25.55 15.09
N ASP A 201 -45.15 26.25 15.85
CA ASP A 201 -43.70 26.32 15.70
C ASP A 201 -42.95 25.61 16.83
N GLY A 202 -43.64 24.75 17.58
CA GLY A 202 -43.12 24.08 18.77
C GLY A 202 -41.88 23.23 18.51
N GLU A 203 -40.85 23.44 19.33
CA GLU A 203 -39.67 22.58 19.41
C GLU A 203 -39.78 21.63 20.61
N PHE A 204 -39.83 20.33 20.31
CA PHE A 204 -39.90 19.27 21.30
C PHE A 204 -38.50 18.78 21.66
N LEU A 205 -38.27 18.56 22.95
CA LEU A 205 -37.20 17.70 23.43
C LEU A 205 -37.76 16.30 23.68
N SER A 206 -37.18 15.28 23.03
CA SER A 206 -37.50 13.89 23.32
C SER A 206 -36.27 13.18 23.90
N GLY A 207 -36.45 12.43 24.97
CA GLY A 207 -35.34 11.66 25.53
C GLY A 207 -35.80 10.53 26.43
N PRO A 208 -34.85 9.74 26.95
CA PRO A 208 -35.13 8.48 27.61
C PRO A 208 -35.68 8.61 29.04
N GLU A 209 -35.69 9.81 29.62
CA GLU A 209 -36.04 10.06 31.02
C GLU A 209 -37.04 11.22 31.16
N LYS A 210 -37.99 11.11 32.12
CA LYS A 210 -38.81 12.26 32.51
C LYS A 210 -37.96 13.21 33.36
N ILE A 211 -38.02 14.51 33.07
CA ILE A 211 -37.25 15.51 33.79
C ILE A 211 -38.07 16.08 34.95
N SER A 212 -37.55 15.89 36.17
CA SER A 212 -38.13 16.46 37.40
C SER A 212 -37.11 17.28 38.22
N ALA A 213 -35.84 17.29 37.82
CA ALA A 213 -34.78 17.99 38.54
C ALA A 213 -34.48 19.34 37.88
N ASP A 214 -34.52 20.42 38.69
CA ASP A 214 -34.32 21.80 38.23
C ASP A 214 -33.01 21.99 37.47
N TRP A 215 -31.91 21.39 37.94
CA TRP A 215 -30.59 21.51 37.30
C TRP A 215 -30.58 20.89 35.90
N ARG A 216 -31.29 19.78 35.70
CA ARG A 216 -31.34 19.05 34.43
C ARG A 216 -32.23 19.77 33.43
N ARG A 217 -33.35 20.33 33.90
CA ARG A 217 -34.19 21.24 33.12
C ARG A 217 -33.43 22.50 32.69
N ALA A 218 -32.68 23.13 33.59
CA ALA A 218 -31.87 24.31 33.29
C ALA A 218 -30.78 24.00 32.25
N GLU A 219 -30.11 22.84 32.35
CA GLU A 219 -29.14 22.38 31.34
C GLU A 219 -29.77 22.26 29.94
N LEU A 220 -30.94 21.61 29.85
CA LEU A 220 -31.61 21.38 28.57
C LEU A 220 -32.11 22.69 27.94
N LEU A 221 -32.62 23.63 28.76
CA LEU A 221 -33.03 24.96 28.31
C LEU A 221 -31.84 25.81 27.85
N GLN A 222 -30.68 25.70 28.50
CA GLN A 222 -29.46 26.40 28.06
C GLN A 222 -29.00 25.92 26.68
N ARG A 223 -29.09 24.60 26.43
CA ARG A 223 -28.69 24.00 25.14
C ARG A 223 -29.73 24.23 24.05
N ASN A 224 -31.01 24.26 24.39
CA ASN A 224 -32.12 24.41 23.45
C ASN A 224 -33.08 25.53 23.92
N PRO A 225 -32.72 26.82 23.77
CA PRO A 225 -33.51 27.94 24.27
C PRO A 225 -34.90 28.06 23.63
N GLN A 226 -35.08 27.45 22.46
CA GLN A 226 -36.33 27.48 21.69
C GLN A 226 -37.27 26.33 22.02
N ALA A 227 -36.83 25.33 22.79
CA ALA A 227 -37.68 24.22 23.20
C ALA A 227 -38.84 24.69 24.09
N THR A 228 -40.05 24.26 23.77
CA THR A 228 -41.28 24.64 24.48
C THR A 228 -41.85 23.48 25.29
N ALA A 229 -41.64 22.24 24.85
CA ALA A 229 -42.16 21.03 25.48
C ALA A 229 -41.12 19.90 25.55
N ILE A 230 -41.32 18.99 26.50
CA ILE A 230 -40.49 17.80 26.69
C ILE A 230 -41.35 16.54 26.84
N GLU A 231 -40.90 15.46 26.21
CA GLU A 231 -41.55 14.15 26.23
C GLU A 231 -40.52 13.01 26.08
N THR A 232 -40.97 11.75 26.06
CA THR A 232 -40.09 10.57 26.18
C THR A 232 -40.18 9.52 25.07
N GLU A 233 -40.94 9.80 24.01
CA GLU A 233 -41.45 8.82 23.05
C GLU A 233 -41.17 9.18 21.59
N GLY A 234 -41.08 10.46 21.26
CA GLY A 234 -40.96 10.96 19.89
C GLY A 234 -39.68 10.52 19.19
N GLU A 235 -38.61 10.22 19.92
CA GLU A 235 -37.37 9.66 19.36
C GLU A 235 -37.64 8.33 18.64
N GLY A 236 -38.38 7.41 19.28
CA GLY A 236 -38.69 6.11 18.70
C GLY A 236 -39.65 6.21 17.52
N LEU A 237 -40.64 7.13 17.60
CA LEU A 237 -41.53 7.47 16.49
C LEU A 237 -40.73 7.97 15.28
N PHE A 238 -39.92 9.01 15.48
CA PHE A 238 -39.11 9.61 14.43
C PHE A 238 -38.17 8.59 13.79
N THR A 239 -37.45 7.80 14.61
CA THR A 239 -36.52 6.79 14.11
C THR A 239 -37.23 5.78 13.22
N ALA A 240 -38.41 5.30 13.63
CA ALA A 240 -39.18 4.36 12.83
C ALA A 240 -39.73 4.99 11.54
N ALA A 241 -40.33 6.18 11.64
CA ALA A 241 -40.91 6.87 10.49
C ALA A 241 -39.84 7.25 9.46
N PHE A 242 -38.65 7.66 9.92
CA PHE A 242 -37.50 7.94 9.06
C PHE A 242 -37.00 6.68 8.34
N ASP A 243 -36.79 5.59 9.08
CA ASP A 243 -36.35 4.30 8.52
C ASP A 243 -37.31 3.77 7.44
N LEU A 244 -38.61 4.01 7.63
CA LEU A 244 -39.68 3.49 6.78
C LEU A 244 -40.11 4.49 5.69
N GLY A 245 -39.64 5.74 5.74
CA GLY A 245 -40.06 6.81 4.84
C GLY A 245 -41.54 7.18 4.97
N ILE A 246 -42.11 7.08 6.17
CA ILE A 246 -43.50 7.43 6.48
C ILE A 246 -43.56 8.87 7.02
N GLU A 247 -44.59 9.62 6.63
CA GLU A 247 -44.81 10.97 7.15
C GLU A 247 -45.18 10.91 8.64
N TRP A 248 -44.70 11.85 9.47
CA TRP A 248 -44.91 11.79 10.92
C TRP A 248 -45.14 13.16 11.56
N LEU A 249 -45.85 13.20 12.69
CA LEU A 249 -46.13 14.42 13.46
C LEU A 249 -46.32 14.12 14.95
N LEU A 250 -45.91 15.02 15.84
CA LEU A 250 -46.25 15.01 17.26
C LEU A 250 -47.24 16.14 17.57
N VAL A 251 -48.34 15.81 18.24
CA VAL A 251 -49.34 16.78 18.74
C VAL A 251 -49.58 16.49 20.21
N LYS A 252 -49.11 17.36 21.10
CA LYS A 252 -49.15 17.10 22.54
C LYS A 252 -49.72 18.28 23.31
N GLY A 253 -50.60 18.02 24.27
CA GLY A 253 -51.14 19.03 25.18
C GLY A 253 -50.25 19.20 26.42
N ILE A 254 -50.16 20.41 26.96
CA ILE A 254 -49.42 20.69 28.20
C ILE A 254 -50.26 20.27 29.41
N ALA A 255 -49.88 19.18 30.08
CA ALA A 255 -50.58 18.68 31.27
C ALA A 255 -49.92 19.09 32.59
N ASP A 256 -48.62 19.35 32.58
CA ASP A 256 -47.80 19.77 33.72
C ASP A 256 -46.53 20.50 33.22
N PHE A 257 -45.64 20.88 34.14
CA PHE A 257 -44.34 21.48 33.83
C PHE A 257 -43.19 20.63 34.39
N ALA A 258 -42.08 20.60 33.64
CA ALA A 258 -40.87 19.84 33.98
C ALA A 258 -40.08 20.40 35.19
N ASP A 259 -40.66 21.34 35.95
CA ASP A 259 -40.13 21.89 37.20
C ASP A 259 -40.67 21.15 38.45
N GLY A 260 -41.54 20.14 38.28
CA GLY A 260 -42.03 19.28 39.35
C GLY A 260 -43.03 19.93 40.31
N THR A 261 -43.39 21.20 40.11
CA THR A 261 -44.22 21.98 41.04
C THR A 261 -45.72 21.65 40.99
N ASP A 262 -46.22 21.09 39.88
CA ASP A 262 -47.65 20.80 39.65
C ASP A 262 -48.04 19.31 39.81
N SER A 263 -47.18 18.49 40.44
CA SER A 263 -47.37 17.03 40.55
C SER A 263 -48.64 16.54 41.28
N ARG A 264 -49.40 17.42 41.94
CA ARG A 264 -50.59 17.07 42.74
C ARG A 264 -51.95 17.27 42.04
N SER A 265 -52.00 17.91 40.87
CA SER A 265 -53.25 18.15 40.09
C SER A 265 -53.39 17.24 38.85
N SER A 266 -52.58 16.18 38.78
CA SER A 266 -52.09 15.62 37.51
C SER A 266 -53.10 14.86 36.63
N LEU A 267 -54.11 14.18 37.19
CA LEU A 267 -54.93 13.27 36.36
C LEU A 267 -55.98 14.00 35.51
N HIS A 268 -56.63 15.01 36.09
CA HIS A 268 -57.65 15.80 35.38
C HIS A 268 -57.02 16.63 34.26
N TRP A 269 -55.86 17.26 34.52
CA TRP A 269 -55.12 18.01 33.51
C TRP A 269 -54.54 17.13 32.41
N LYS A 270 -54.07 15.91 32.70
CA LYS A 270 -53.69 14.93 31.66
C LYS A 270 -54.84 14.61 30.73
N ARG A 271 -56.04 14.34 31.28
CA ARG A 271 -57.23 14.08 30.44
C ARG A 271 -57.59 15.32 29.61
N PHE A 272 -57.59 16.50 30.21
CA PHE A 272 -57.90 17.75 29.51
C PHE A 272 -56.91 18.05 28.37
N ALA A 273 -55.61 17.98 28.65
CA ALA A 273 -54.54 18.22 27.68
C ALA A 273 -54.59 17.20 26.52
N SER A 274 -54.85 15.93 26.81
CA SER A 274 -55.04 14.88 25.80
C SER A 274 -56.23 15.15 24.89
N VAL A 275 -57.35 15.65 25.44
CA VAL A 275 -58.55 16.01 24.64
C VAL A 275 -58.26 17.22 23.75
N MET A 276 -57.58 18.24 24.27
CA MET A 276 -57.16 19.39 23.47
C MET A 276 -56.26 18.95 22.30
N ALA A 277 -55.23 18.14 22.59
CA ALA A 277 -54.32 17.62 21.58
C ALA A 277 -55.03 16.76 20.52
N ALA A 278 -55.93 15.86 20.95
CA ALA A 278 -56.74 15.05 20.04
C ALA A 278 -57.62 15.93 19.16
N SER A 279 -58.33 16.92 19.71
CA SER A 279 -59.19 17.79 18.92
C SER A 279 -58.42 18.56 17.83
N VAL A 280 -57.19 19.01 18.10
CA VAL A 280 -56.32 19.66 17.11
C VAL A 280 -55.84 18.67 16.04
N ALA A 281 -55.41 17.46 16.45
CA ALA A 281 -54.95 16.44 15.51
C ALA A 281 -56.09 15.94 14.60
N PHE A 282 -57.31 15.82 15.11
CA PHE A 282 -58.48 15.45 14.32
C PHE A 282 -58.99 16.61 13.45
N ASN A 283 -58.83 17.86 13.88
CA ASN A 283 -59.07 19.04 13.03
C ASN A 283 -58.13 19.07 11.81
N LEU A 284 -56.88 18.64 11.98
CA LEU A 284 -55.89 18.54 10.88
C LEU A 284 -56.33 17.55 9.79
N ILE A 285 -56.89 16.41 10.19
CA ILE A 285 -57.22 15.31 9.27
C ILE A 285 -58.67 15.33 8.80
N LYS A 286 -59.45 16.36 9.15
CA LYS A 286 -60.88 16.47 8.80
C LYS A 286 -61.12 16.58 7.29
N ASP A 287 -60.13 17.09 6.55
CA ASP A 287 -60.18 17.18 5.09
C ASP A 287 -59.48 15.96 4.44
N PRO A 288 -60.24 15.00 3.90
CA PRO A 288 -59.71 13.76 3.33
C PRO A 288 -58.88 13.99 2.06
N TYR A 289 -59.11 15.09 1.33
CA TYR A 289 -58.45 15.33 0.04
C TYR A 289 -56.95 15.61 0.18
N VAL A 290 -56.53 16.09 1.35
CA VAL A 290 -55.13 16.40 1.69
C VAL A 290 -54.23 15.15 1.57
N PHE A 291 -54.76 13.95 1.81
CA PHE A 291 -53.99 12.70 1.88
C PHE A 291 -54.06 11.85 0.61
N ASN A 292 -54.70 12.35 -0.46
CA ASN A 292 -54.83 11.62 -1.72
C ASN A 292 -53.49 11.48 -2.45
N ASP A 293 -52.64 12.51 -2.40
CA ASP A 293 -51.36 12.55 -3.09
C ASP A 293 -50.19 11.99 -2.24
N TRP A 294 -50.48 11.49 -1.04
CA TRP A 294 -49.46 10.94 -0.14
C TRP A 294 -49.15 9.50 -0.57
N PRO A 295 -47.86 9.14 -0.72
CA PRO A 295 -47.46 7.86 -1.30
C PRO A 295 -48.00 6.67 -0.48
N SER A 296 -48.90 5.89 -1.07
CA SER A 296 -49.57 4.76 -0.41
C SER A 296 -48.82 3.43 -0.50
N ASP A 297 -47.82 3.31 -1.38
CA ASP A 297 -47.13 2.06 -1.69
C ASP A 297 -45.61 2.23 -1.67
N LYS A 298 -44.99 1.91 -0.53
CA LYS A 298 -43.62 1.38 -0.52
C LYS A 298 -43.63 0.10 0.29
N ASP A 299 -43.82 -1.01 -0.40
CA ASP A 299 -43.29 -2.29 0.02
C ASP A 299 -41.80 -2.08 0.41
N PRO A 300 -41.35 -2.40 1.63
CA PRO A 300 -39.95 -2.24 2.01
C PRO A 300 -39.10 -3.13 1.08
N PHE A 301 -38.27 -2.50 0.25
CA PHE A 301 -37.37 -3.25 -0.62
C PHE A 301 -36.27 -3.89 0.23
N ASP A 302 -36.26 -5.22 0.32
CA ASP A 302 -35.20 -5.98 0.99
C ASP A 302 -34.09 -6.35 -0.03
N PRO A 303 -32.89 -5.75 0.05
CA PRO A 303 -31.77 -6.05 -0.86
C PRO A 303 -30.95 -7.28 -0.43
N THR A 304 -31.30 -7.95 0.69
CA THR A 304 -30.45 -8.97 1.33
C THR A 304 -30.09 -10.10 0.37
N GLU A 305 -31.06 -10.61 -0.40
CA GLU A 305 -30.82 -11.67 -1.38
C GLU A 305 -29.83 -11.24 -2.47
N ILE A 306 -29.97 -10.02 -3.00
CA ILE A 306 -29.07 -9.48 -4.03
C ILE A 306 -27.65 -9.31 -3.46
N ILE A 307 -27.52 -8.79 -2.25
CA ILE A 307 -26.23 -8.61 -1.57
C ILE A 307 -25.53 -9.96 -1.36
N GLU A 308 -26.26 -10.98 -0.89
CA GLU A 308 -25.70 -12.31 -0.68
C GLU A 308 -25.33 -13.00 -2.00
N ASN A 309 -26.08 -12.76 -3.08
CA ASN A 309 -25.70 -13.21 -4.42
C ASN A 309 -24.39 -12.56 -4.92
N ILE A 310 -24.21 -11.26 -4.69
CA ILE A 310 -22.95 -10.56 -5.00
C ILE A 310 -21.79 -11.16 -4.18
N ARG A 311 -21.99 -11.39 -2.87
CA ARG A 311 -20.98 -12.04 -2.02
C ARG A 311 -20.61 -13.43 -2.51
N LYS A 312 -21.60 -14.24 -2.88
CA LYS A 312 -21.38 -15.58 -3.45
C LYS A 312 -20.61 -15.50 -4.77
N SER A 313 -20.95 -14.55 -5.64
CA SER A 313 -20.23 -14.29 -6.88
C SER A 313 -18.76 -13.97 -6.62
N TYR A 314 -18.46 -13.07 -5.68
CA TYR A 314 -17.07 -12.74 -5.34
C TYR A 314 -16.30 -13.91 -4.75
N LYS A 315 -16.90 -14.74 -3.89
CA LYS A 315 -16.25 -15.95 -3.35
C LYS A 315 -15.82 -16.94 -4.44
N VAL A 316 -16.64 -17.08 -5.49
CA VAL A 316 -16.43 -18.09 -6.54
C VAL A 316 -15.63 -17.55 -7.72
N ARG A 317 -16.02 -16.38 -8.25
CA ARG A 317 -15.45 -15.80 -9.48
C ARG A 317 -14.23 -14.94 -9.20
N GLU A 318 -14.32 -14.02 -8.26
CA GLU A 318 -13.23 -13.08 -7.95
C GLU A 318 -12.28 -13.61 -6.87
N GLY A 319 -12.66 -14.66 -6.14
CA GLY A 319 -11.84 -15.42 -5.20
C GLY A 319 -10.82 -16.37 -5.84
N ARG A 320 -10.64 -16.29 -7.16
CA ARG A 320 -9.60 -17.00 -7.90
C ARG A 320 -8.62 -16.03 -8.56
N LEU A 321 -7.34 -16.32 -8.40
CA LEU A 321 -6.23 -15.63 -9.06
C LEU A 321 -5.78 -16.42 -10.29
N ALA A 322 -5.88 -15.81 -11.47
CA ALA A 322 -5.28 -16.32 -12.69
C ALA A 322 -4.09 -15.41 -13.05
N PRO A 323 -2.86 -15.73 -12.60
CA PRO A 323 -1.70 -14.87 -12.82
C PRO A 323 -1.33 -14.73 -14.31
N PHE A 324 -1.73 -15.69 -15.15
CA PHE A 324 -1.45 -15.68 -16.59
C PHE A 324 -2.76 -15.46 -17.38
N PRO A 325 -2.98 -14.26 -17.95
CA PRO A 325 -4.18 -13.95 -18.73
C PRO A 325 -4.44 -14.91 -19.90
N TRP A 326 -3.40 -15.57 -20.41
CA TRP A 326 -3.48 -16.51 -21.52
C TRP A 326 -3.67 -17.98 -21.09
N CYS A 327 -3.68 -18.29 -19.78
CA CYS A 327 -3.81 -19.65 -19.26
C CYS A 327 -4.91 -19.74 -18.19
N GLU A 328 -6.17 -19.70 -18.62
CA GLU A 328 -7.35 -19.68 -17.73
C GLU A 328 -7.50 -20.95 -16.85
N GLN A 329 -6.85 -22.05 -17.23
CA GLN A 329 -6.80 -23.30 -16.45
C GLN A 329 -5.88 -23.18 -15.23
N PHE A 330 -4.96 -22.21 -15.23
CA PHE A 330 -3.98 -22.01 -14.18
C PHE A 330 -4.51 -20.96 -13.18
N HIS A 331 -5.36 -21.42 -12.27
CA HIS A 331 -6.00 -20.57 -11.27
C HIS A 331 -5.75 -21.05 -9.84
N PHE A 332 -5.54 -20.11 -8.92
CA PHE A 332 -5.33 -20.38 -7.50
C PHE A 332 -6.44 -19.75 -6.67
N SER A 333 -6.79 -20.36 -5.54
CA SER A 333 -7.61 -19.67 -4.54
C SER A 333 -6.81 -18.51 -3.91
N PHE A 334 -7.46 -17.39 -3.62
CA PHE A 334 -6.83 -16.31 -2.83
C PHE A 334 -6.35 -16.80 -1.47
N ASP A 335 -7.00 -17.79 -0.88
CA ASP A 335 -6.59 -18.36 0.41
C ASP A 335 -5.25 -19.10 0.34
N ASP A 336 -4.87 -19.59 -0.84
CA ASP A 336 -3.68 -20.42 -1.01
C ASP A 336 -2.46 -19.61 -1.45
N ILE A 337 -2.64 -18.67 -2.39
CA ILE A 337 -1.52 -18.01 -3.07
C ILE A 337 -1.39 -16.51 -2.75
N TYR A 338 -2.43 -15.85 -2.23
CA TYR A 338 -2.42 -14.39 -2.12
C TYR A 338 -1.30 -13.92 -1.21
N THR A 339 -0.42 -13.10 -1.79
CA THR A 339 0.70 -12.51 -1.09
C THR A 339 0.50 -11.00 -1.07
N ARG A 340 0.72 -10.39 0.10
CA ARG A 340 0.48 -8.97 0.30
C ARG A 340 1.41 -8.14 -0.58
N LEU A 341 0.86 -7.12 -1.21
CA LEU A 341 1.63 -6.16 -2.02
C LEU A 341 2.17 -5.05 -1.11
N LYS A 342 3.38 -4.58 -1.40
CA LYS A 342 3.91 -3.34 -0.84
C LYS A 342 3.19 -2.16 -1.50
N VAL A 343 2.43 -1.42 -0.70
CA VAL A 343 1.70 -0.23 -1.10
C VAL A 343 2.24 0.95 -0.30
N VAL A 344 2.58 2.06 -0.94
CA VAL A 344 3.18 3.24 -0.31
C VAL A 344 2.39 4.52 -0.58
N TYR A 345 2.42 5.49 0.33
CA TYR A 345 1.83 6.81 0.10
C TYR A 345 2.60 7.61 -0.95
N ARG A 346 1.88 8.36 -1.79
CA ARG A 346 2.44 9.43 -2.64
C ARG A 346 1.83 10.78 -2.25
N LYS A 347 2.67 11.83 -2.28
CA LYS A 347 2.19 13.22 -2.10
C LYS A 347 1.45 13.73 -3.33
N ASN A 348 0.25 14.29 -3.15
CA ASN A 348 -0.59 14.78 -4.26
C ASN A 348 0.07 15.93 -5.05
N THR A 349 0.85 16.78 -4.39
CA THR A 349 1.42 18.01 -4.99
C THR A 349 2.63 17.79 -5.90
N ARG A 350 3.28 16.62 -5.84
CA ARG A 350 4.52 16.34 -6.62
C ARG A 350 4.62 14.91 -7.15
N GLY A 351 3.70 14.02 -6.79
CA GLY A 351 3.76 12.61 -7.15
C GLY A 351 5.05 11.94 -6.69
N LYS A 352 5.67 12.35 -5.59
CA LYS A 352 6.82 11.63 -5.03
C LYS A 352 6.33 10.53 -4.08
N ALA A 353 6.82 9.31 -4.27
CA ALA A 353 6.61 8.21 -3.35
C ALA A 353 7.30 8.50 -2.02
N THR A 354 6.65 8.08 -0.94
CA THR A 354 7.17 8.14 0.43
C THR A 354 7.57 6.73 0.88
N GLU A 355 8.34 6.62 1.96
CA GLU A 355 8.71 5.32 2.54
C GLU A 355 7.60 4.71 3.42
N ARG A 356 6.48 5.42 3.61
CA ARG A 356 5.37 4.95 4.44
C ARG A 356 4.58 3.88 3.72
N VAL A 357 4.74 2.63 4.17
CA VAL A 357 3.94 1.47 3.75
C VAL A 357 2.55 1.55 4.36
N VAL A 358 1.53 1.19 3.57
CA VAL A 358 0.11 1.25 3.92
C VAL A 358 -0.49 -0.16 3.90
N THR A 359 -1.28 -0.49 4.90
CA THR A 359 -2.08 -1.73 4.90
C THR A 359 -3.41 -1.53 4.17
N MET A 360 -4.07 -2.62 3.75
CA MET A 360 -5.41 -2.50 3.18
C MET A 360 -6.42 -1.93 4.18
N SER A 361 -6.21 -2.12 5.50
CA SER A 361 -7.06 -1.58 6.56
C SER A 361 -6.92 -0.07 6.76
N GLU A 362 -5.80 0.51 6.34
CA GLU A 362 -5.45 1.91 6.57
C GLU A 362 -5.82 2.86 5.42
N ILE A 363 -6.33 2.35 4.29
CA ILE A 363 -6.47 3.17 3.07
C ILE A 363 -7.43 4.36 3.21
N PHE A 364 -8.33 4.31 4.20
CA PHE A 364 -9.26 5.38 4.55
C PHE A 364 -8.92 6.08 5.88
N ASN A 365 -7.76 5.79 6.47
CA ASN A 365 -7.37 6.43 7.73
C ASN A 365 -7.00 7.90 7.49
N PRO A 366 -7.31 8.79 8.45
CA PRO A 366 -6.87 10.17 8.42
C PRO A 366 -5.35 10.30 8.22
N HIS A 367 -4.93 11.28 7.43
CA HIS A 367 -3.51 11.58 7.19
C HIS A 367 -3.29 13.09 7.03
N GLU A 368 -2.04 13.52 6.90
CA GLU A 368 -1.65 14.95 6.90
C GLU A 368 -2.39 15.81 5.85
N GLU A 369 -2.76 15.23 4.70
CA GLU A 369 -3.44 15.95 3.61
C GLU A 369 -4.98 15.89 3.71
N CYS A 370 -5.56 14.93 4.45
CA CYS A 370 -7.00 14.75 4.55
C CYS A 370 -7.42 14.09 5.89
N GLY A 371 -8.31 14.77 6.63
CA GLY A 371 -8.83 14.29 7.91
C GLY A 371 -9.90 13.19 7.79
N GLU A 372 -10.60 13.10 6.66
CA GLU A 372 -11.63 12.08 6.43
C GLU A 372 -11.65 11.65 4.95
N PRO A 373 -10.72 10.76 4.53
CA PRO A 373 -10.61 10.37 3.13
C PRO A 373 -11.84 9.62 2.61
N ARG A 374 -12.43 10.11 1.50
CA ARG A 374 -13.52 9.45 0.78
C ARG A 374 -13.00 8.60 -0.39
N THR A 375 -11.98 9.11 -1.07
CA THR A 375 -11.61 8.71 -2.42
C THR A 375 -10.14 8.32 -2.47
N VAL A 376 -9.85 7.05 -2.74
CA VAL A 376 -8.49 6.48 -2.79
C VAL A 376 -8.14 6.13 -4.23
N LEU A 377 -7.05 6.69 -4.74
CA LEU A 377 -6.47 6.31 -6.03
C LEU A 377 -5.22 5.47 -5.81
N ILE A 378 -5.20 4.28 -6.38
CA ILE A 378 -4.08 3.33 -6.30
C ILE A 378 -3.43 3.22 -7.68
N GLU A 379 -2.20 3.72 -7.79
CA GLU A 379 -1.43 3.69 -9.01
C GLU A 379 -0.36 2.59 -8.99
N GLY A 380 0.17 2.25 -10.16
CA GLY A 380 1.29 1.32 -10.26
C GLY A 380 1.57 0.89 -11.69
N LYS A 381 2.77 0.36 -11.92
CA LYS A 381 3.19 -0.17 -13.23
C LYS A 381 2.37 -1.41 -13.65
N PRO A 382 2.39 -1.82 -14.93
CA PRO A 382 1.80 -3.07 -15.38
C PRO A 382 2.35 -4.29 -14.62
N GLY A 383 1.51 -5.28 -14.33
CA GLY A 383 1.90 -6.50 -13.62
C GLY A 383 2.02 -6.39 -12.10
N MET A 384 2.04 -5.18 -11.51
CA MET A 384 2.24 -4.96 -10.07
C MET A 384 1.11 -5.46 -9.15
N GLY A 385 0.01 -5.98 -9.71
CA GLY A 385 -1.08 -6.58 -8.93
C GLY A 385 -2.25 -5.65 -8.56
N LYS A 386 -2.45 -4.54 -9.27
CA LYS A 386 -3.59 -3.61 -9.03
C LYS A 386 -4.96 -4.29 -9.12
N THR A 387 -5.24 -5.02 -10.20
CA THR A 387 -6.47 -5.82 -10.35
C THR A 387 -6.59 -6.87 -9.25
N THR A 388 -5.49 -7.53 -8.88
CA THR A 388 -5.44 -8.48 -7.77
C THR A 388 -5.79 -7.82 -6.43
N TYR A 389 -5.39 -6.57 -6.23
CA TYR A 389 -5.77 -5.77 -5.07
C TYR A 389 -7.29 -5.51 -5.03
N CYS A 390 -7.90 -5.08 -6.14
CA CYS A 390 -9.36 -4.88 -6.23
C CYS A 390 -10.14 -6.17 -5.93
N LYS A 391 -9.72 -7.29 -6.53
CA LYS A 391 -10.32 -8.60 -6.27
C LYS A 391 -10.18 -9.02 -4.81
N LYS A 392 -9.03 -8.75 -4.19
CA LYS A 392 -8.81 -9.03 -2.77
C LYS A 392 -9.75 -8.24 -1.87
N VAL A 393 -9.96 -6.94 -2.14
CA VAL A 393 -10.91 -6.10 -1.38
C VAL A 393 -12.30 -6.74 -1.34
N VAL A 394 -12.82 -7.14 -2.50
CA VAL A 394 -14.17 -7.70 -2.58
C VAL A 394 -14.27 -9.13 -2.05
N PHE A 395 -13.20 -9.93 -2.18
CA PHE A 395 -13.11 -11.26 -1.59
C PHE A 395 -13.11 -11.21 -0.07
N ASP A 396 -12.36 -10.28 0.53
CA ASP A 396 -12.30 -10.11 1.99
C ASP A 396 -13.61 -9.61 2.58
N TRP A 397 -14.28 -8.67 1.89
CA TRP A 397 -15.63 -8.27 2.26
C TRP A 397 -16.62 -9.43 2.18
N ALA A 398 -16.59 -10.21 1.10
CA ALA A 398 -17.53 -11.31 0.91
C ALA A 398 -17.34 -12.47 1.90
N THR A 399 -16.09 -12.79 2.25
CA THR A 399 -15.77 -13.88 3.18
C THR A 399 -15.92 -13.51 4.65
N GLY A 400 -15.96 -12.21 4.97
CA GLY A 400 -16.05 -11.75 6.36
C GLY A 400 -14.85 -12.17 7.22
N LYS A 401 -13.71 -12.53 6.60
CA LYS A 401 -12.52 -12.94 7.34
C LYS A 401 -12.02 -11.77 8.20
N HIS A 402 -12.09 -11.95 9.51
CA HIS A 402 -11.59 -11.05 10.56
C HIS A 402 -10.06 -11.08 10.73
N ALA A 403 -9.30 -11.52 9.71
CA ALA A 403 -7.84 -11.51 9.79
C ALA A 403 -7.35 -10.06 9.77
N THR A 404 -7.19 -9.49 10.98
CA THR A 404 -6.67 -8.17 11.33
C THR A 404 -7.42 -6.97 10.71
N GLU A 405 -8.24 -6.29 11.51
CA GLU A 405 -8.66 -4.89 11.27
C GLU A 405 -9.28 -4.60 9.89
N ASN A 406 -10.06 -5.54 9.33
CA ASN A 406 -10.63 -5.38 7.99
C ASN A 406 -11.69 -4.26 7.95
N CYS A 407 -11.27 -3.05 7.58
CA CYS A 407 -12.12 -1.86 7.46
C CYS A 407 -13.28 -2.05 6.46
N PHE A 408 -13.19 -3.03 5.56
CA PHE A 408 -14.23 -3.28 4.55
C PHE A 408 -15.48 -3.95 5.13
N THR A 409 -15.38 -4.60 6.29
CA THR A 409 -16.55 -5.21 6.98
C THR A 409 -17.56 -4.17 7.48
N ASN A 410 -17.15 -2.90 7.59
CA ASN A 410 -18.02 -1.79 7.98
C ASN A 410 -18.98 -1.36 6.87
N PHE A 411 -18.75 -1.79 5.61
CA PHE A 411 -19.65 -1.49 4.52
C PHE A 411 -20.75 -2.53 4.41
N LEU A 412 -21.98 -2.04 4.28
CA LEU A 412 -23.13 -2.87 3.92
C LEU A 412 -22.90 -3.59 2.59
N MET A 413 -22.24 -2.93 1.64
CA MET A 413 -22.03 -3.43 0.28
C MET A 413 -20.73 -2.93 -0.33
N VAL A 414 -20.06 -3.79 -1.10
CA VAL A 414 -18.90 -3.44 -1.93
C VAL A 414 -19.17 -3.79 -3.39
N LEU A 415 -19.06 -2.82 -4.29
CA LEU A 415 -19.38 -2.93 -5.71
C LEU A 415 -18.11 -2.82 -6.55
N LEU A 416 -17.65 -3.93 -7.12
CA LEU A 416 -16.52 -3.98 -8.05
C LEU A 416 -17.01 -3.71 -9.46
N ILE A 417 -16.54 -2.62 -10.06
CA ILE A 417 -16.82 -2.25 -11.43
C ILE A 417 -15.53 -2.34 -12.23
N LYS A 418 -15.49 -3.27 -13.20
CA LYS A 418 -14.41 -3.35 -14.18
C LYS A 418 -14.65 -2.24 -15.19
N CYS A 419 -13.81 -1.21 -15.16
CA CYS A 419 -14.10 0.02 -15.89
C CYS A 419 -14.08 -0.19 -17.41
N ARG A 420 -13.27 -1.15 -17.89
CA ARG A 420 -13.21 -1.58 -19.30
C ARG A 420 -14.53 -2.13 -19.86
N ASP A 421 -15.34 -2.74 -19.00
CA ASP A 421 -16.55 -3.48 -19.38
C ASP A 421 -17.81 -2.59 -19.28
N VAL A 422 -17.66 -1.32 -18.87
CA VAL A 422 -18.78 -0.38 -18.71
C VAL A 422 -19.23 0.14 -20.06
N GLN A 423 -20.53 -0.02 -20.38
CA GLN A 423 -21.10 0.41 -21.66
C GLN A 423 -21.72 1.80 -21.63
N SER A 424 -22.53 2.12 -20.62
CA SER A 424 -23.27 3.39 -20.55
C SER A 424 -23.01 4.13 -19.23
N ASP A 425 -23.84 3.93 -18.21
CA ASP A 425 -23.79 4.57 -16.90
C ASP A 425 -23.49 3.56 -15.77
N LEU A 426 -23.37 4.07 -14.55
CA LEU A 426 -23.10 3.24 -13.37
C LEU A 426 -24.23 2.25 -13.07
N SER A 427 -25.46 2.58 -13.46
CA SER A 427 -26.62 1.72 -13.24
C SER A 427 -26.55 0.48 -14.13
N GLU A 428 -26.33 0.67 -15.42
CA GLU A 428 -26.18 -0.46 -16.36
C GLU A 428 -24.92 -1.28 -16.02
N ALA A 429 -23.82 -0.62 -15.61
CA ALA A 429 -22.60 -1.31 -15.19
C ALA A 429 -22.81 -2.25 -14.01
N ILE A 430 -23.59 -1.84 -13.00
CA ILE A 430 -23.90 -2.68 -11.84
C ILE A 430 -24.82 -3.83 -12.25
N ASP A 431 -25.79 -3.58 -13.13
CA ASP A 431 -26.67 -4.63 -13.66
C ASP A 431 -25.87 -5.71 -14.42
N ASP A 432 -25.12 -5.29 -15.44
CA ASP A 432 -24.40 -6.18 -16.35
C ASP A 432 -23.31 -7.00 -15.65
N GLN A 433 -22.60 -6.40 -14.70
CA GLN A 433 -21.42 -7.00 -14.09
C GLN A 433 -21.71 -7.75 -12.79
N LEU A 434 -22.71 -7.31 -12.01
CA LEU A 434 -22.92 -7.77 -10.63
C LEU A 434 -24.25 -8.47 -10.41
N LEU A 435 -25.34 -8.05 -11.07
CA LEU A 435 -26.66 -8.60 -10.81
C LEU A 435 -26.90 -9.93 -11.55
N PRO A 436 -27.64 -10.87 -10.94
CA PRO A 436 -28.12 -12.06 -11.64
C PRO A 436 -29.04 -11.72 -12.83
N ARG A 437 -28.99 -12.52 -13.89
CA ARG A 437 -29.76 -12.28 -15.14
C ARG A 437 -31.28 -12.39 -14.97
N ASP A 438 -31.73 -13.06 -13.92
CA ASP A 438 -33.12 -13.30 -13.56
C ASP A 438 -33.75 -12.19 -12.71
N VAL A 439 -32.97 -11.19 -12.27
CA VAL A 439 -33.51 -10.00 -11.60
C VAL A 439 -34.35 -9.20 -12.60
N GLY A 440 -35.61 -8.91 -12.25
CA GLY A 440 -36.51 -8.10 -13.09
C GLY A 440 -36.21 -6.59 -13.02
N ASP A 441 -36.59 -5.83 -14.05
CA ASP A 441 -36.34 -4.38 -14.14
C ASP A 441 -36.83 -3.58 -12.93
N GLY A 442 -37.97 -3.96 -12.35
CA GLY A 442 -38.51 -3.34 -11.15
C GLY A 442 -37.61 -3.53 -9.92
N GLN A 443 -37.02 -4.72 -9.76
CA GLN A 443 -36.07 -4.99 -8.67
C GLN A 443 -34.74 -4.29 -8.89
N ARG A 444 -34.24 -4.23 -10.14
CA ARG A 444 -33.03 -3.47 -10.49
C ARG A 444 -33.16 -2.01 -10.06
N LYS A 445 -34.25 -1.35 -10.45
CA LYS A 445 -34.49 0.07 -10.11
C LYS A 445 -34.56 0.29 -8.60
N ARG A 446 -35.30 -0.57 -7.88
CA ARG A 446 -35.37 -0.51 -6.40
C ARG A 446 -34.00 -0.72 -5.75
N PHE A 447 -33.14 -1.58 -6.32
CA PHE A 447 -31.77 -1.79 -5.86
C PHE A 447 -30.89 -0.55 -6.04
N PHE A 448 -31.00 0.15 -7.18
CA PHE A 448 -30.30 1.43 -7.37
C PHE A 448 -30.77 2.51 -6.41
N ASP A 449 -32.08 2.61 -6.17
CA ASP A 449 -32.62 3.56 -5.22
C ASP A 449 -32.17 3.23 -3.79
N PHE A 450 -32.04 1.94 -3.44
CA PHE A 450 -31.45 1.50 -2.19
C PHE A 450 -29.98 1.95 -2.03
N ILE A 451 -29.15 1.79 -3.07
CA ILE A 451 -27.76 2.28 -3.08
C ILE A 451 -27.73 3.80 -2.86
N ARG A 452 -28.61 4.56 -3.54
CA ARG A 452 -28.69 6.02 -3.38
C ARG A 452 -29.07 6.47 -1.97
N GLN A 453 -29.90 5.69 -1.26
CA GLN A 453 -30.32 5.98 0.11
C GLN A 453 -29.27 5.59 1.16
N ASN A 454 -28.38 4.63 0.85
CA ASN A 454 -27.42 4.05 1.78
C ASN A 454 -25.94 4.34 1.44
N GLN A 455 -25.68 5.42 0.69
CA GLN A 455 -24.38 5.72 0.10
C GLN A 455 -23.19 5.64 1.08
N SER A 456 -23.31 6.17 2.30
CA SER A 456 -22.22 6.15 3.31
C SER A 456 -21.80 4.73 3.75
N LYS A 457 -22.66 3.73 3.52
CA LYS A 457 -22.41 2.31 3.81
C LYS A 457 -22.02 1.50 2.55
N VAL A 458 -21.80 2.15 1.42
CA VAL A 458 -21.43 1.52 0.14
C VAL A 458 -20.00 1.92 -0.26
N LEU A 459 -19.21 0.92 -0.64
CA LEU A 459 -17.88 1.10 -1.24
C LEU A 459 -17.92 0.76 -2.73
N LEU A 460 -17.48 1.70 -3.55
CA LEU A 460 -17.26 1.49 -4.99
C LEU A 460 -15.78 1.19 -5.26
N VAL A 461 -15.50 0.05 -5.90
CA VAL A 461 -14.16 -0.35 -6.35
C VAL A 461 -14.12 -0.27 -7.87
N LEU A 462 -13.41 0.71 -8.41
CA LEU A 462 -13.27 0.98 -9.84
C LEU A 462 -11.93 0.40 -10.33
N ASP A 463 -11.98 -0.75 -11.01
CA ASP A 463 -10.78 -1.42 -11.47
C ASP A 463 -10.41 -1.04 -12.91
N GLY A 464 -9.23 -0.46 -13.09
CA GLY A 464 -8.65 -0.16 -14.40
C GLY A 464 -9.21 1.11 -15.05
N LEU A 465 -9.10 2.27 -14.38
CA LEU A 465 -9.46 3.57 -14.98
C LEU A 465 -8.67 3.90 -16.24
N ASP A 466 -7.46 3.34 -16.39
CA ASP A 466 -6.74 3.44 -17.65
C ASP A 466 -7.59 2.82 -18.76
N GLU A 467 -8.09 1.59 -18.62
CA GLU A 467 -8.75 0.79 -19.67
C GLU A 467 -10.09 1.34 -20.24
N VAL A 468 -10.50 2.54 -19.81
CA VAL A 468 -11.75 3.21 -20.21
C VAL A 468 -11.54 4.07 -21.47
N SER A 469 -12.54 4.08 -22.37
CA SER A 469 -12.54 5.01 -23.51
C SER A 469 -12.69 6.47 -23.05
N GLU A 470 -12.09 7.43 -23.78
CA GLU A 470 -12.13 8.83 -23.34
C GLU A 470 -13.54 9.43 -23.27
N GLU A 471 -14.50 8.89 -24.02
CA GLU A 471 -15.91 9.28 -23.97
C GLU A 471 -16.56 8.97 -22.61
N LYS A 472 -16.07 7.94 -21.92
CA LYS A 472 -16.60 7.45 -20.64
C LYS A 472 -15.79 7.94 -19.43
N LEU A 473 -14.59 8.50 -19.63
CA LEU A 473 -13.81 9.12 -18.54
C LEU A 473 -14.58 10.18 -17.72
N PRO A 474 -15.47 11.02 -18.31
CA PRO A 474 -16.31 11.93 -17.55
C PRO A 474 -17.17 11.22 -16.49
N LEU A 475 -17.80 10.08 -16.83
CA LEU A 475 -18.64 9.31 -15.90
C LEU A 475 -17.86 8.95 -14.62
N PHE A 476 -16.67 8.34 -14.77
CA PHE A 476 -15.84 7.97 -13.63
C PHE A 476 -15.29 9.20 -12.90
N SER A 477 -14.96 10.26 -13.63
CA SER A 477 -14.52 11.53 -13.02
C SER A 477 -15.62 12.15 -12.15
N GLU A 478 -16.88 12.04 -12.54
CA GLU A 478 -18.03 12.53 -11.76
C GLU A 478 -18.29 11.70 -10.49
N ILE A 479 -18.09 10.38 -10.55
CA ILE A 479 -18.14 9.50 -9.38
C ILE A 479 -17.00 9.83 -8.39
N ILE A 480 -15.77 9.97 -8.90
CA ILE A 480 -14.59 10.30 -8.08
C ILE A 480 -14.76 11.69 -7.45
N GLN A 481 -15.25 12.68 -8.20
CA GLN A 481 -15.56 14.03 -7.68
C GLN A 481 -16.72 14.06 -6.68
N GLY A 482 -17.51 12.99 -6.57
CA GLY A 482 -18.71 12.97 -5.73
C GLY A 482 -19.91 13.70 -6.33
N ARG A 483 -19.93 13.98 -7.64
CA ARG A 483 -21.13 14.48 -8.32
C ARG A 483 -22.20 13.39 -8.46
N VAL A 484 -21.75 12.14 -8.56
CA VAL A 484 -22.58 10.93 -8.54
C VAL A 484 -22.23 10.15 -7.28
N LEU A 485 -23.24 9.87 -6.45
CA LEU A 485 -23.08 9.21 -5.14
C LEU A 485 -22.05 9.93 -4.22
N PRO A 486 -22.32 11.20 -3.82
CA PRO A 486 -21.39 12.06 -3.07
C PRO A 486 -20.86 11.45 -1.77
N THR A 487 -21.64 10.60 -1.10
CA THR A 487 -21.24 10.06 0.22
C THR A 487 -20.71 8.63 0.17
N CYS A 488 -20.69 8.00 -1.02
CA CYS A 488 -20.02 6.70 -1.20
C CYS A 488 -18.50 6.85 -1.10
N ARG A 489 -17.84 5.91 -0.43
CA ARG A 489 -16.38 5.77 -0.50
C ARG A 489 -15.99 5.09 -1.81
N VAL A 490 -14.84 5.48 -2.36
CA VAL A 490 -14.38 5.01 -3.66
C VAL A 490 -12.91 4.59 -3.58
N VAL A 491 -12.59 3.41 -4.10
CA VAL A 491 -11.23 2.97 -4.41
C VAL A 491 -11.13 2.82 -5.91
N ALA A 492 -10.17 3.48 -6.54
CA ALA A 492 -9.92 3.36 -7.96
C ALA A 492 -8.49 2.93 -8.25
N THR A 493 -8.30 2.06 -9.25
CA THR A 493 -6.96 1.71 -9.74
C THR A 493 -6.69 2.31 -11.11
N ALA A 494 -5.44 2.73 -11.33
CA ALA A 494 -5.01 3.26 -12.63
C ALA A 494 -3.51 3.03 -12.86
N ARG A 495 -3.06 3.15 -14.09
CA ARG A 495 -1.65 3.49 -14.36
C ARG A 495 -1.38 4.95 -14.05
N HIS A 496 -0.11 5.31 -13.88
CA HIS A 496 0.29 6.67 -13.53
C HIS A 496 -0.24 7.69 -14.55
N GLU A 497 -0.15 7.39 -15.84
CA GLU A 497 -0.51 8.30 -16.93
C GLU A 497 -2.02 8.62 -16.96
N ALA A 498 -2.86 7.62 -16.68
CA ALA A 498 -4.31 7.79 -16.61
C ALA A 498 -4.73 8.42 -15.26
N GLY A 499 -4.11 8.00 -14.17
CA GLY A 499 -4.41 8.47 -12.82
C GLY A 499 -4.21 9.98 -12.65
N VAL A 500 -3.21 10.57 -13.33
CA VAL A 500 -2.99 12.05 -13.36
C VAL A 500 -4.28 12.82 -13.66
N LYS A 501 -5.15 12.28 -14.53
CA LYS A 501 -6.40 12.97 -14.94
C LYS A 501 -7.39 13.16 -13.77
N VAL A 502 -7.34 12.28 -12.76
CA VAL A 502 -8.29 12.26 -11.64
C VAL A 502 -7.66 12.53 -10.27
N ARG A 503 -6.32 12.49 -10.13
CA ARG A 503 -5.58 12.74 -8.85
C ARG A 503 -6.08 13.93 -8.05
N LYS A 504 -6.36 15.06 -8.72
CA LYS A 504 -6.82 16.30 -8.08
C LYS A 504 -8.16 16.18 -7.36
N PHE A 505 -8.91 15.10 -7.60
CA PHE A 505 -10.20 14.80 -7.01
C PHE A 505 -10.12 13.64 -6.01
N CYS A 506 -8.91 13.14 -5.73
CA CYS A 506 -8.69 12.02 -4.82
C CYS A 506 -8.09 12.54 -3.51
N ASP A 507 -8.59 12.02 -2.39
CA ASP A 507 -8.12 12.39 -1.05
C ASP A 507 -6.81 11.67 -0.73
N THR A 508 -6.74 10.39 -1.08
CA THR A 508 -5.58 9.51 -0.85
C THR A 508 -4.97 9.07 -2.17
N LEU A 509 -3.66 9.21 -2.33
CA LEU A 509 -2.90 8.67 -3.46
C LEU A 509 -1.88 7.64 -2.98
N LEU A 510 -2.00 6.41 -3.50
CA LEU A 510 -1.15 5.27 -3.17
C LEU A 510 -0.45 4.73 -4.42
N GLU A 511 0.70 4.08 -4.23
CA GLU A 511 1.44 3.37 -5.27
C GLU A 511 1.71 1.93 -4.87
N VAL A 512 1.43 1.00 -5.78
CA VAL A 512 1.74 -0.43 -5.65
C VAL A 512 3.11 -0.69 -6.25
N GLU A 513 4.07 -1.07 -5.39
CA GLU A 513 5.44 -1.42 -5.80
C GLU A 513 5.62 -2.91 -6.09
N GLY A 514 4.64 -3.75 -5.76
CA GLY A 514 4.69 -5.20 -5.99
C GLY A 514 5.09 -5.99 -4.74
N PHE A 515 5.86 -7.06 -4.90
CA PHE A 515 6.39 -7.90 -3.82
C PHE A 515 7.70 -7.35 -3.25
N THR A 516 7.86 -7.43 -1.94
CA THR A 516 9.21 -7.42 -1.34
C THR A 516 9.91 -8.75 -1.60
N ALA A 517 11.23 -8.84 -1.39
CA ALA A 517 11.96 -10.11 -1.51
C ALA A 517 11.36 -11.23 -0.62
N LYS A 518 10.87 -10.86 0.58
CA LYS A 518 10.20 -11.79 1.50
C LYS A 518 8.82 -12.21 0.98
N ASP A 519 8.08 -11.29 0.38
CA ASP A 519 6.78 -11.58 -0.24
C ASP A 519 6.96 -12.51 -1.43
N ALA A 520 7.92 -12.23 -2.33
CA ALA A 520 8.24 -13.09 -3.46
C ALA A 520 8.59 -14.52 -3.00
N GLN A 521 9.44 -14.66 -1.97
CA GLN A 521 9.74 -15.95 -1.37
C GLN A 521 8.48 -16.65 -0.82
N SER A 522 7.63 -15.93 -0.09
CA SER A 522 6.36 -16.49 0.41
C SER A 522 5.45 -16.93 -0.72
N PHE A 523 5.37 -16.18 -1.82
CA PHE A 523 4.60 -16.55 -3.00
C PHE A 523 5.16 -17.83 -3.61
N ILE A 524 6.47 -17.91 -3.81
CA ILE A 524 7.17 -19.08 -4.38
C ILE A 524 6.90 -20.33 -3.52
N THR A 525 7.03 -20.25 -2.20
CA THR A 525 6.76 -21.37 -1.30
C THR A 525 5.31 -21.84 -1.39
N ARG A 526 4.35 -20.92 -1.53
CA ARG A 526 2.93 -21.26 -1.66
C ARG A 526 2.59 -21.84 -3.03
N PHE A 527 3.21 -21.32 -4.09
CA PHE A 527 3.06 -21.84 -5.45
C PHE A 527 3.46 -23.30 -5.52
N PHE A 528 4.63 -23.63 -4.96
CA PHE A 528 5.17 -24.99 -4.95
C PHE A 528 4.68 -25.83 -3.76
N ARG A 529 3.47 -25.59 -3.24
CA ARG A 529 2.94 -26.36 -2.10
C ARG A 529 2.87 -27.87 -2.40
N GLU A 530 2.56 -28.25 -3.64
CA GLU A 530 2.50 -29.65 -4.07
C GLU A 530 3.88 -30.23 -4.47
N SER A 531 4.87 -29.35 -4.71
CA SER A 531 6.23 -29.70 -5.12
C SER A 531 7.29 -28.92 -4.31
N PRO A 532 7.32 -29.09 -2.96
CA PRO A 532 8.08 -28.22 -2.06
C PRO A 532 9.60 -28.21 -2.32
N GLN A 533 10.13 -29.24 -2.99
CA GLN A 533 11.52 -29.34 -3.40
C GLN A 533 11.96 -28.26 -4.41
N LEU A 534 11.03 -27.64 -5.14
CA LEU A 534 11.32 -26.65 -6.18
C LEU A 534 11.47 -25.22 -5.62
N ALA A 535 10.77 -24.90 -4.51
CA ALA A 535 10.82 -23.57 -3.92
C ALA A 535 12.22 -23.14 -3.44
N PRO A 536 13.00 -23.99 -2.73
CA PRO A 536 14.37 -23.63 -2.34
C PRO A 536 15.27 -23.38 -3.54
N LYS A 537 15.17 -24.19 -4.60
CA LYS A 537 15.98 -24.04 -5.84
C LYS A 537 15.77 -22.66 -6.48
N LEU A 538 14.52 -22.26 -6.67
CA LEU A 538 14.21 -20.94 -7.24
C LEU A 538 14.61 -19.81 -6.29
N THR A 539 14.35 -19.95 -4.99
CA THR A 539 14.70 -18.93 -4.00
C THR A 539 16.21 -18.69 -3.94
N GLU A 540 17.00 -19.77 -3.95
CA GLU A 540 18.46 -19.69 -3.97
C GLU A 540 18.95 -18.99 -5.24
N ARG A 541 18.36 -19.29 -6.40
CA ARG A 541 18.70 -18.60 -7.66
C ARG A 541 18.41 -17.10 -7.59
N LEU A 542 17.26 -16.69 -7.04
CA LEU A 542 16.91 -15.28 -6.85
C LEU A 542 17.81 -14.58 -5.81
N LEU A 543 18.29 -15.29 -4.80
CA LEU A 543 19.22 -14.74 -3.81
C LEU A 543 20.62 -14.50 -4.38
N ARG A 544 21.05 -15.30 -5.35
CA ARG A 544 22.35 -15.15 -6.02
C ARG A 544 22.37 -14.03 -7.07
N ASP A 545 21.21 -13.61 -7.58
CA ASP A 545 21.07 -12.68 -8.70
C ASP A 545 20.13 -11.53 -8.37
N GLU A 546 20.73 -10.38 -8.02
CA GLU A 546 20.01 -9.17 -7.64
C GLU A 546 19.09 -8.65 -8.76
N ASN A 547 19.43 -8.86 -10.04
CA ASN A 547 18.57 -8.42 -11.12
C ASN A 547 17.32 -9.31 -11.25
N LEU A 548 17.47 -10.64 -11.14
CA LEU A 548 16.29 -11.52 -11.10
C LEU A 548 15.40 -11.23 -9.89
N LYS A 549 16.01 -10.92 -8.74
CA LYS A 549 15.30 -10.50 -7.53
C LYS A 549 14.51 -9.20 -7.73
N ASP A 550 15.07 -8.21 -8.42
CA ASP A 550 14.36 -6.98 -8.78
C ASP A 550 13.20 -7.25 -9.75
N ILE A 551 13.40 -8.14 -10.73
CA ILE A 551 12.34 -8.55 -11.66
C ILE A 551 11.22 -9.31 -10.90
N ALA A 552 11.58 -10.11 -9.89
CA ALA A 552 10.65 -10.85 -9.03
C ALA A 552 9.79 -9.93 -8.13
N ALA A 553 10.16 -8.66 -7.94
CA ALA A 553 9.28 -7.70 -7.29
C ALA A 553 7.94 -7.55 -8.05
N ASN A 554 7.92 -7.81 -9.36
CA ASN A 554 6.67 -7.88 -10.11
C ASN A 554 5.99 -9.25 -9.90
N PRO A 555 4.78 -9.32 -9.33
CA PRO A 555 4.07 -10.57 -9.09
C PRO A 555 3.86 -11.45 -10.34
N LEU A 556 3.65 -10.83 -11.51
CA LEU A 556 3.53 -11.57 -12.77
C LEU A 556 4.83 -12.29 -13.12
N ASN A 557 5.97 -11.62 -12.96
CA ASN A 557 7.27 -12.23 -13.26
C ASN A 557 7.63 -13.31 -12.24
N THR A 558 7.33 -13.11 -10.96
CA THR A 558 7.49 -14.18 -9.95
C THR A 558 6.67 -15.41 -10.31
N ALA A 559 5.41 -15.25 -10.73
CA ALA A 559 4.61 -16.36 -11.21
C ALA A 559 5.24 -17.04 -12.44
N LEU A 560 5.74 -16.27 -13.41
CA LEU A 560 6.44 -16.81 -14.58
C LEU A 560 7.69 -17.62 -14.18
N PHE A 561 8.47 -17.13 -13.21
CA PHE A 561 9.64 -17.86 -12.70
C PHE A 561 9.25 -19.17 -12.02
N CYS A 562 8.15 -19.18 -11.26
CA CYS A 562 7.60 -20.42 -10.71
C CYS A 562 7.20 -21.40 -11.82
N LEU A 563 6.51 -20.93 -12.86
CA LEU A 563 6.09 -21.78 -13.97
C LEU A 563 7.28 -22.39 -14.72
N VAL A 564 8.32 -21.59 -15.02
CA VAL A 564 9.54 -22.10 -15.66
C VAL A 564 10.25 -23.11 -14.76
N CYS A 565 10.40 -22.80 -13.47
CA CYS A 565 11.02 -23.71 -12.52
C CYS A 565 10.24 -25.04 -12.38
N GLU A 566 8.90 -25.01 -12.45
CA GLU A 566 8.06 -26.20 -12.47
C GLU A 566 8.29 -27.06 -13.71
N GLU A 567 8.21 -26.45 -14.90
CA GLU A 567 8.36 -27.12 -16.20
C GLU A 567 9.72 -27.84 -16.32
N PHE A 568 10.78 -27.21 -15.81
CA PHE A 568 12.15 -27.72 -15.91
C PHE A 568 12.63 -28.42 -14.63
N ASN A 569 11.71 -28.83 -13.74
CA ASN A 569 12.01 -29.58 -12.51
C ASN A 569 13.11 -28.93 -11.63
N GLY A 570 13.12 -27.60 -11.61
CA GLY A 570 14.04 -26.76 -10.87
C GLY A 570 15.37 -26.48 -11.56
N ALA A 571 15.58 -26.94 -12.80
CA ALA A 571 16.63 -26.39 -13.65
C ALA A 571 16.19 -24.99 -14.09
N PHE A 572 17.03 -23.99 -13.84
CA PHE A 572 16.78 -22.61 -14.22
C PHE A 572 17.88 -22.18 -15.16
N PRO A 573 17.57 -21.42 -16.23
CA PRO A 573 18.61 -21.00 -17.17
C PRO A 573 19.71 -20.19 -16.49
N GLU A 574 20.95 -20.37 -16.97
CA GLU A 574 22.11 -19.65 -16.45
C GLU A 574 22.05 -18.13 -16.78
N SER A 575 21.36 -17.74 -17.86
CA SER A 575 21.18 -16.34 -18.27
C SER A 575 19.71 -15.90 -18.31
N ARG A 576 19.50 -14.58 -18.16
CA ARG A 576 18.17 -13.96 -18.25
C ARG A 576 17.63 -14.05 -19.68
N MET A 577 18.51 -13.92 -20.67
CA MET A 577 18.17 -14.07 -22.07
C MET A 577 17.56 -15.46 -22.34
N ALA A 578 18.21 -16.52 -21.84
CA ALA A 578 17.70 -17.88 -21.97
C ALA A 578 16.35 -18.06 -21.26
N LEU A 579 16.16 -17.45 -20.08
CA LEU A 579 14.88 -17.43 -19.38
C LEU A 579 13.76 -16.80 -20.20
N TYR A 580 13.99 -15.62 -20.78
CA TYR A 580 12.99 -14.96 -21.63
C TYR A 580 12.74 -15.72 -22.93
N MET A 581 13.77 -16.35 -23.52
CA MET A 581 13.60 -17.27 -24.66
C MET A 581 12.62 -18.40 -24.31
N LEU A 582 12.83 -19.08 -23.17
CA LEU A 582 11.93 -20.15 -22.71
C LEU A 582 10.51 -19.65 -22.48
N ILE A 583 10.34 -18.50 -21.83
CA ILE A 583 9.01 -17.92 -21.60
C ILE A 583 8.31 -17.65 -22.94
N VAL A 584 9.02 -17.07 -23.92
CA VAL A 584 8.46 -16.79 -25.24
C VAL A 584 8.07 -18.08 -25.96
N GLU A 585 8.92 -19.11 -25.93
CA GLU A 585 8.59 -20.43 -26.49
C GLU A 585 7.34 -21.04 -25.84
N CYS A 586 7.27 -21.04 -24.50
CA CYS A 586 6.12 -21.56 -23.76
C CYS A 586 4.81 -20.83 -24.13
N VAL A 587 4.88 -19.51 -24.26
CA VAL A 587 3.72 -18.69 -24.66
C VAL A 587 3.28 -19.03 -26.09
N LEU A 588 4.22 -19.19 -27.03
CA LEU A 588 3.91 -19.58 -28.41
C LEU A 588 3.35 -21.02 -28.50
N ARG A 589 3.89 -21.98 -27.74
CA ARG A 589 3.39 -23.37 -27.71
C ARG A 589 1.94 -23.39 -27.22
N ARG A 590 1.65 -22.63 -26.16
CA ARG A 590 0.29 -22.47 -25.63
C ARG A 590 -0.66 -21.77 -26.60
N TYR A 591 -0.20 -20.75 -27.32
CA TYR A 591 -0.98 -20.10 -28.38
C TYR A 591 -1.45 -21.12 -29.42
N ARG A 592 -0.55 -21.99 -29.88
CA ARG A 592 -0.87 -23.05 -30.84
C ARG A 592 -1.88 -24.06 -30.28
N ALA A 593 -1.67 -24.52 -29.05
CA ALA A 593 -2.59 -25.44 -28.40
C ALA A 593 -4.01 -24.84 -28.29
N LYS A 594 -4.13 -23.56 -27.90
CA LYS A 594 -5.41 -22.84 -27.84
C LYS A 594 -6.10 -22.69 -29.20
N LYS A 595 -5.32 -22.62 -30.28
CA LYS A 595 -5.80 -22.54 -31.66
C LYS A 595 -5.98 -23.90 -32.33
N GLU A 596 -5.78 -24.99 -31.59
CA GLU A 596 -5.84 -26.37 -32.10
C GLU A 596 -4.89 -26.59 -33.29
N LEU A 597 -3.75 -25.90 -33.30
CA LEU A 597 -2.73 -26.03 -34.34
C LEU A 597 -1.80 -27.22 -34.05
N PRO A 598 -1.24 -27.88 -35.09
CA PRO A 598 -0.37 -29.04 -34.90
C PRO A 598 0.83 -28.73 -34.00
N GLU A 599 1.19 -29.70 -33.16
CA GLU A 599 2.44 -29.65 -32.41
C GLU A 599 3.61 -29.81 -33.39
N ILE A 600 4.56 -28.89 -33.34
CA ILE A 600 5.75 -28.89 -34.20
C ILE A 600 6.95 -29.04 -33.26
N GLY A 601 8.01 -29.72 -33.72
CA GLY A 601 9.28 -29.89 -32.99
C GLY A 601 10.00 -28.57 -32.67
N GLU A 602 11.23 -28.67 -32.18
CA GLU A 602 11.99 -27.70 -31.35
C GLU A 602 12.13 -26.23 -31.83
N GLU A 603 11.65 -25.83 -33.02
CA GLU A 603 11.92 -24.50 -33.60
C GLU A 603 10.71 -23.54 -33.68
N ILE A 604 9.90 -23.47 -32.61
CA ILE A 604 8.68 -22.62 -32.60
C ILE A 604 8.96 -21.12 -32.78
N VAL A 605 10.11 -20.63 -32.31
CA VAL A 605 10.51 -19.23 -32.45
C VAL A 605 10.81 -18.89 -33.91
N GLN A 606 11.42 -19.81 -34.65
CA GLN A 606 11.72 -19.62 -36.07
C GLN A 606 10.45 -19.61 -36.91
N LEU A 607 9.47 -20.46 -36.57
CA LEU A 607 8.17 -20.51 -37.24
C LEU A 607 7.44 -19.15 -37.23
N TYR A 608 7.57 -18.40 -36.13
CA TYR A 608 6.97 -17.07 -35.97
C TYR A 608 7.98 -15.92 -36.12
N GLU A 609 9.15 -16.16 -36.72
CA GLU A 609 10.24 -15.19 -36.76
C GLU A 609 9.80 -13.85 -37.35
N SER A 610 9.06 -13.86 -38.46
CA SER A 610 8.56 -12.63 -39.11
C SER A 610 7.71 -11.77 -38.16
N GLN A 611 6.79 -12.40 -37.44
CA GLN A 611 5.91 -11.77 -36.46
C GLN A 611 6.71 -11.22 -35.27
N LEU A 612 7.65 -12.01 -34.74
CA LEU A 612 8.48 -11.60 -33.59
C LEU A 612 9.46 -10.48 -33.97
N LYS A 613 10.02 -10.50 -35.19
CA LYS A 613 10.84 -9.40 -35.74
C LYS A 613 10.03 -8.12 -35.87
N HIS A 614 8.76 -8.20 -36.29
CA HIS A 614 7.88 -7.03 -36.36
C HIS A 614 7.57 -6.45 -34.98
N LEU A 615 7.24 -7.30 -33.99
CA LEU A 615 7.11 -6.85 -32.60
C LEU A 615 8.39 -6.22 -32.07
N GLY A 616 9.54 -6.82 -32.38
CA GLY A 616 10.84 -6.29 -31.97
C GLY A 616 11.17 -4.95 -32.61
N TRP A 617 10.82 -4.73 -33.87
CA TRP A 617 10.93 -3.41 -34.52
C TRP A 617 10.08 -2.35 -33.80
N ILE A 618 8.81 -2.66 -33.49
CA ILE A 618 7.94 -1.77 -32.70
C ILE A 618 8.56 -1.49 -31.33
N ALA A 619 9.03 -2.54 -30.66
CA ALA A 619 9.62 -2.46 -29.33
C ALA A 619 10.85 -1.55 -29.30
N LEU A 620 11.80 -1.77 -30.21
CA LEU A 620 13.03 -0.99 -30.33
C LEU A 620 12.72 0.48 -30.64
N ARG A 621 11.80 0.75 -31.58
CA ARG A 621 11.35 2.10 -31.91
C ARG A 621 10.67 2.79 -30.72
N GLY A 622 9.88 2.05 -29.95
CA GLY A 622 9.26 2.53 -28.72
C GLY A 622 10.30 2.96 -27.70
N LEU A 623 11.27 2.10 -27.39
CA LEU A 623 12.34 2.38 -26.44
C LEU A 623 13.20 3.59 -26.86
N HIS A 624 13.49 3.75 -28.16
CA HIS A 624 14.20 4.92 -28.67
C HIS A 624 13.47 6.25 -28.45
N LYS A 625 12.13 6.20 -28.36
CA LYS A 625 11.27 7.36 -28.13
C LYS A 625 10.79 7.47 -26.68
N ASP A 626 11.27 6.60 -25.80
CA ASP A 626 10.79 6.43 -24.43
C ASP A 626 9.27 6.18 -24.34
N ASN A 627 8.73 5.49 -25.34
CA ASN A 627 7.32 5.10 -25.44
C ASN A 627 7.15 3.64 -25.01
N LEU A 628 6.23 3.41 -24.07
CA LEU A 628 5.85 2.08 -23.59
C LEU A 628 4.60 1.51 -24.30
N ASP A 629 3.96 2.32 -25.13
CA ASP A 629 2.78 1.93 -25.91
C ASP A 629 2.84 2.43 -27.37
N PHE A 630 2.09 1.76 -28.24
CA PHE A 630 2.09 2.01 -29.68
C PHE A 630 0.69 1.87 -30.28
N ASP A 631 0.49 2.47 -31.45
CA ASP A 631 -0.81 2.45 -32.13
C ASP A 631 -1.06 1.11 -32.84
N GLU A 632 -2.31 0.64 -32.87
CA GLU A 632 -2.72 -0.54 -33.65
C GLU A 632 -2.31 -0.44 -35.12
N LYS A 633 -2.22 0.78 -35.67
CA LYS A 633 -1.73 1.00 -37.03
C LYS A 633 -0.30 0.48 -37.24
N GLU A 634 0.52 0.50 -36.19
CA GLU A 634 1.91 0.02 -36.20
C GLU A 634 2.02 -1.51 -36.28
N LEU A 635 0.95 -2.25 -35.95
CA LEU A 635 0.88 -3.71 -36.18
C LEU A 635 0.86 -4.06 -37.69
N GLY A 636 0.68 -3.09 -38.60
CA GLY A 636 0.83 -3.30 -40.04
C GLY A 636 -0.11 -4.37 -40.62
N ASN A 637 0.43 -5.29 -41.43
CA ASN A 637 -0.33 -6.40 -42.01
C ASN A 637 -0.72 -7.47 -40.97
N HIS A 638 -0.19 -7.37 -39.75
CA HIS A 638 -0.45 -8.29 -38.65
C HIS A 638 -1.60 -7.83 -37.73
N LYS A 639 -2.33 -6.77 -38.10
CA LYS A 639 -3.49 -6.24 -37.34
C LYS A 639 -4.61 -7.25 -37.14
N SER A 640 -4.84 -8.10 -38.14
CA SER A 640 -5.82 -9.19 -38.10
C SER A 640 -5.17 -10.56 -37.86
N SER A 641 -3.87 -10.60 -37.56
CA SER A 641 -3.10 -11.84 -37.38
C SER A 641 -2.82 -12.15 -35.90
N ASP A 642 -2.09 -13.24 -35.66
CA ASP A 642 -1.77 -13.83 -34.36
C ASP A 642 -1.15 -12.90 -33.29
N LEU A 643 -0.64 -11.70 -33.64
CA LEU A 643 0.22 -10.89 -32.76
C LEU A 643 -0.44 -10.46 -31.44
N PRO A 644 -1.63 -9.82 -31.43
CA PRO A 644 -2.37 -9.61 -30.18
C PRO A 644 -2.78 -10.93 -29.50
N GLY A 645 -2.92 -12.01 -30.28
CA GLY A 645 -3.32 -13.33 -29.81
C GLY A 645 -2.20 -14.12 -29.12
N PHE A 646 -0.93 -13.83 -29.39
CA PHE A 646 0.21 -14.49 -28.74
C PHE A 646 0.22 -14.27 -27.22
N GLY A 647 -0.32 -13.14 -26.75
CA GLY A 647 -0.40 -12.85 -25.32
C GLY A 647 0.76 -12.04 -24.77
N PHE A 648 1.67 -11.50 -25.61
CA PHE A 648 2.74 -10.61 -25.17
C PHE A 648 2.33 -9.13 -25.01
N LEU A 649 1.13 -8.78 -25.49
CA LEU A 649 0.61 -7.42 -25.54
C LEU A 649 -0.64 -7.26 -24.66
N SER A 650 -0.78 -6.08 -24.07
CA SER A 650 -1.96 -5.60 -23.37
C SER A 650 -2.55 -4.41 -24.12
N VAL A 651 -3.88 -4.38 -24.26
CA VAL A 651 -4.58 -3.25 -24.90
C VAL A 651 -4.47 -2.01 -24.01
N GLN A 652 -4.17 -0.89 -24.63
CA GLN A 652 -4.07 0.42 -24.01
C GLN A 652 -5.22 1.33 -24.49
N PRO A 653 -5.62 2.29 -23.67
CA PRO A 653 -6.70 3.22 -23.97
C PRO A 653 -6.19 4.32 -24.90
N ALA A 654 -6.97 4.66 -25.91
CA ALA A 654 -6.58 5.64 -26.92
C ALA A 654 -6.50 7.05 -26.32
N GLY A 655 -5.34 7.72 -26.41
CA GLY A 655 -5.12 9.07 -25.86
C GLY A 655 -5.55 10.24 -26.75
N SER A 656 -6.33 10.05 -27.82
CA SER A 656 -6.69 11.12 -28.77
C SER A 656 -8.18 11.14 -29.15
N LYS A 657 -8.84 12.27 -28.86
CA LYS A 657 -10.26 12.56 -29.19
C LYS A 657 -10.55 12.83 -30.67
N LEU A 658 -9.53 13.13 -31.47
CA LEU A 658 -9.71 13.50 -32.88
C LEU A 658 -9.52 12.31 -33.84
N ARG A 659 -8.86 11.24 -33.39
CA ARG A 659 -8.58 10.02 -34.17
C ARG A 659 -8.52 8.81 -33.24
N PRO A 660 -9.65 8.13 -32.97
CA PRO A 660 -9.65 6.93 -32.14
C PRO A 660 -8.90 5.79 -32.85
N SER A 661 -7.93 5.20 -32.15
CA SER A 661 -7.20 3.99 -32.56
C SER A 661 -6.84 3.18 -31.32
N LYS A 662 -7.00 1.86 -31.36
CA LYS A 662 -6.56 1.00 -30.25
C LYS A 662 -5.05 1.17 -30.07
N ARG A 663 -4.58 1.22 -28.83
CA ARG A 663 -3.15 1.24 -28.51
C ARG A 663 -2.78 -0.09 -27.85
N TYR A 664 -1.52 -0.48 -27.90
CA TYR A 664 -1.01 -1.70 -27.29
C TYR A 664 0.27 -1.39 -26.52
N ALA A 665 0.53 -2.11 -25.43
CA ALA A 665 1.77 -2.08 -24.68
C ALA A 665 2.23 -3.50 -24.36
N PHE A 666 3.53 -3.74 -24.30
CA PHE A 666 4.05 -5.02 -23.83
C PHE A 666 3.63 -5.28 -22.37
N LEU A 667 3.47 -6.54 -21.99
CA LEU A 667 3.09 -6.92 -20.61
C LEU A 667 4.03 -6.32 -19.55
N HIS A 668 5.31 -6.19 -19.91
CA HIS A 668 6.35 -5.58 -19.08
C HIS A 668 7.44 -4.98 -19.95
N LYS A 669 8.18 -3.99 -19.42
CA LYS A 669 9.30 -3.33 -20.14
C LYS A 669 10.37 -4.32 -20.56
N SER A 670 10.66 -5.35 -19.75
CA SER A 670 11.64 -6.37 -20.10
C SER A 670 11.24 -7.22 -21.31
N PHE A 671 9.94 -7.46 -21.54
CA PHE A 671 9.49 -8.07 -22.80
C PHE A 671 9.75 -7.12 -23.98
N GLN A 672 9.47 -5.83 -23.82
CA GLN A 672 9.81 -4.84 -24.84
C GLN A 672 11.32 -4.81 -25.13
N GLU A 673 12.17 -4.83 -24.10
CA GLU A 673 13.64 -4.86 -24.23
C GLU A 673 14.12 -6.16 -24.90
N TRP A 674 13.55 -7.31 -24.54
CA TRP A 674 13.85 -8.59 -25.14
C TRP A 674 13.43 -8.65 -26.62
N PHE A 675 12.22 -8.20 -26.97
CA PHE A 675 11.77 -8.16 -28.36
C PHE A 675 12.62 -7.20 -29.20
N ALA A 676 12.98 -6.04 -28.63
CA ALA A 676 13.89 -5.11 -29.26
C ALA A 676 15.26 -5.75 -29.53
N ALA A 677 15.79 -6.49 -28.57
CA ALA A 677 17.04 -7.22 -28.69
C ALA A 677 16.97 -8.36 -29.72
N TYR A 678 15.84 -9.06 -29.79
CA TYR A 678 15.56 -10.10 -30.79
C TYR A 678 15.68 -9.53 -32.20
N HIS A 679 14.95 -8.43 -32.46
CA HIS A 679 15.04 -7.74 -33.75
C HIS A 679 16.47 -7.29 -34.06
N LEU A 680 17.14 -6.64 -33.09
CA LEU A 680 18.51 -6.16 -33.25
C LEU A 680 19.49 -7.30 -33.56
N SER A 681 19.36 -8.44 -32.89
CA SER A 681 20.21 -9.62 -33.13
C SER A 681 20.04 -10.16 -34.55
N CYS A 682 18.81 -10.22 -35.07
CA CYS A 682 18.54 -10.62 -36.45
C CYS A 682 19.15 -9.62 -37.45
N GLN A 683 19.06 -8.31 -37.20
CA GLN A 683 19.64 -7.31 -38.09
C GLN A 683 21.18 -7.40 -38.15
N LEU A 684 21.82 -7.63 -37.01
CA LEU A 684 23.28 -7.83 -36.92
C LEU A 684 23.72 -9.14 -37.60
N GLN A 685 22.95 -10.22 -37.46
CA GLN A 685 23.23 -11.50 -38.13
C GLN A 685 23.11 -11.42 -39.65
N ASN A 686 22.10 -10.67 -40.12
CA ASN A 686 21.87 -10.44 -41.54
C ASN A 686 22.77 -9.34 -42.14
N GLU A 687 23.68 -8.78 -41.35
CA GLU A 687 24.55 -7.65 -41.75
C GLU A 687 23.76 -6.41 -42.25
N GLU A 688 22.50 -6.26 -41.83
CA GLU A 688 21.66 -5.09 -42.13
C GLU A 688 22.16 -3.83 -41.40
N ILE A 689 22.80 -4.05 -40.25
CA ILE A 689 23.45 -3.01 -39.44
C ILE A 689 24.84 -3.51 -38.97
N SER A 690 25.79 -2.58 -38.80
CA SER A 690 27.13 -2.90 -38.29
C SER A 690 27.16 -2.93 -36.76
N THR A 691 28.03 -3.78 -36.19
CA THR A 691 28.36 -3.77 -34.76
C THR A 691 28.96 -2.45 -34.29
N ASP A 692 29.67 -1.75 -35.18
CA ASP A 692 30.26 -0.44 -34.88
C ASP A 692 29.18 0.61 -34.62
N ASN A 693 28.04 0.54 -35.31
CA ASN A 693 26.91 1.44 -35.07
C ASN A 693 26.34 1.26 -33.67
N ILE A 694 26.29 0.02 -33.18
CA ILE A 694 25.80 -0.31 -31.83
C ILE A 694 26.81 0.11 -30.77
N ALA A 695 28.09 -0.16 -31.00
CA ALA A 695 29.17 0.25 -30.09
C ALA A 695 29.28 1.77 -29.94
N ALA A 696 29.13 2.52 -31.05
CA ALA A 696 29.19 3.97 -31.07
C ALA A 696 27.99 4.64 -30.40
N ASP A 697 26.80 4.03 -30.47
CA ASP A 697 25.60 4.57 -29.84
C ASP A 697 25.59 4.31 -28.32
N ARG A 698 26.00 5.36 -27.59
CA ARG A 698 26.07 5.36 -26.11
C ARG A 698 24.75 4.98 -25.43
N ARG A 699 23.60 5.10 -26.10
CA ARG A 699 22.31 4.71 -25.51
C ARG A 699 22.30 3.22 -25.13
N TYR A 700 22.96 2.35 -25.89
CA TYR A 700 23.06 0.92 -25.57
C TYR A 700 23.87 0.61 -24.31
N ARG A 701 24.72 1.53 -23.84
CA ARG A 701 25.44 1.39 -22.57
C ARG A 701 24.76 2.13 -21.42
N HIS A 702 23.64 2.80 -21.68
CA HIS A 702 22.89 3.61 -20.73
C HIS A 702 21.39 3.27 -20.79
N GLN A 703 20.58 4.00 -21.57
CA GLN A 703 19.12 3.83 -21.58
C GLN A 703 18.64 2.48 -22.13
N LEU A 704 19.40 1.90 -23.06
CA LEU A 704 19.11 0.64 -23.75
C LEU A 704 20.04 -0.50 -23.28
N LYS A 705 20.61 -0.38 -22.08
CA LYS A 705 21.48 -1.39 -21.47
C LYS A 705 20.89 -2.80 -21.56
N GLU A 706 19.64 -2.99 -21.15
CA GLU A 706 19.00 -4.32 -21.16
C GLU A 706 18.85 -4.88 -22.58
N VAL A 707 18.62 -4.02 -23.57
CA VAL A 707 18.58 -4.43 -24.98
C VAL A 707 19.95 -4.95 -25.41
N LEU A 708 21.03 -4.25 -25.06
CA LEU A 708 22.39 -4.69 -25.37
C LEU A 708 22.72 -6.04 -24.72
N LEU A 709 22.37 -6.23 -23.44
CA LEU A 709 22.59 -7.47 -22.71
C LEU A 709 21.89 -8.65 -23.40
N PHE A 710 20.59 -8.52 -23.67
CA PHE A 710 19.84 -9.55 -24.40
C PHE A 710 20.39 -9.79 -25.80
N THR A 711 20.79 -8.75 -26.54
CA THR A 711 21.37 -8.90 -27.87
C THR A 711 22.68 -9.67 -27.81
N CYS A 712 23.55 -9.40 -26.84
CA CYS A 712 24.78 -10.17 -26.63
C CYS A 712 24.48 -11.65 -26.38
N GLY A 713 23.58 -11.97 -25.45
CA GLY A 713 23.19 -13.36 -25.18
C GLY A 713 22.61 -14.09 -26.40
N MET A 714 21.71 -13.43 -27.14
CA MET A 714 21.09 -14.01 -28.35
C MET A 714 22.12 -14.23 -29.47
N LEU A 715 23.00 -13.25 -29.70
CA LEU A 715 24.08 -13.38 -30.68
C LEU A 715 25.05 -14.48 -30.28
N ALA A 716 25.39 -14.60 -29.00
CA ALA A 716 26.30 -15.63 -28.52
C ALA A 716 25.75 -17.04 -28.80
N GLN A 717 24.45 -17.27 -28.60
CA GLN A 717 23.81 -18.56 -28.89
C GLN A 717 23.65 -18.85 -30.39
N ARG A 718 23.45 -17.83 -31.23
CA ARG A 718 23.09 -18.01 -32.64
C ARG A 718 24.24 -17.75 -33.63
N CYS A 719 25.14 -16.84 -33.29
CA CYS A 719 26.26 -16.40 -34.12
C CYS A 719 27.41 -15.82 -33.27
N GLU A 720 28.23 -16.72 -32.70
CA GLU A 720 29.40 -16.38 -31.88
C GLU A 720 30.34 -15.37 -32.55
N LYS A 721 30.57 -15.51 -33.87
CA LYS A 721 31.43 -14.58 -34.64
C LYS A 721 30.95 -13.14 -34.56
N THR A 722 29.64 -12.89 -34.70
CA THR A 722 29.07 -11.54 -34.63
C THR A 722 29.11 -11.01 -33.21
N ALA A 723 28.90 -11.86 -32.20
CA ALA A 723 29.05 -11.48 -30.79
C ALA A 723 30.49 -11.05 -30.46
N MET A 724 31.51 -11.80 -30.91
CA MET A 724 32.92 -11.42 -30.75
C MET A 724 33.26 -10.11 -31.47
N THR A 725 32.72 -9.91 -32.68
CA THR A 725 32.90 -8.66 -33.43
C THR A 725 32.30 -7.48 -32.68
N LEU A 726 31.10 -7.65 -32.09
CA LEU A 726 30.48 -6.63 -31.24
C LEU A 726 31.35 -6.29 -30.02
N MET A 727 31.93 -7.29 -29.35
CA MET A 727 32.85 -7.05 -28.23
C MET A 727 34.08 -6.24 -28.66
N LYS A 728 34.66 -6.53 -29.83
CA LYS A 728 35.78 -5.76 -30.39
C LYS A 728 35.40 -4.33 -30.74
N SER A 729 34.24 -4.12 -31.36
CA SER A 729 33.71 -2.79 -31.65
C SER A 729 33.51 -1.97 -30.36
N ILE A 730 32.94 -2.59 -29.31
CA ILE A 730 32.76 -1.93 -28.00
C ILE A 730 34.12 -1.58 -27.37
N ALA A 731 35.09 -2.50 -27.36
CA ALA A 731 36.43 -2.23 -26.84
C ALA A 731 37.10 -1.05 -27.58
N THR A 732 36.97 -1.02 -28.91
CA THR A 732 37.51 0.05 -29.76
C THR A 732 36.91 1.41 -29.40
N GLN A 733 35.60 1.45 -29.12
CA GLN A 733 34.94 2.67 -28.66
C GLN A 733 35.42 3.08 -27.26
N LEU A 734 35.50 2.14 -26.32
CA LEU A 734 35.92 2.40 -24.93
C LEU A 734 37.35 2.92 -24.82
N ASN A 735 38.24 2.52 -25.74
CA ASN A 735 39.61 3.04 -25.81
C ASN A 735 39.69 4.57 -25.98
N GLN A 736 38.62 5.20 -26.48
CA GLN A 736 38.56 6.63 -26.77
C GLN A 736 37.83 7.43 -25.68
N GLU A 737 37.37 6.77 -24.61
CA GLU A 737 36.51 7.40 -23.61
C GLU A 737 37.26 7.89 -22.37
N THR A 738 36.61 8.76 -21.61
CA THR A 738 37.12 9.21 -20.31
C THR A 738 37.14 8.06 -19.30
N GLU A 739 37.98 8.14 -18.26
CA GLU A 739 38.10 7.09 -17.23
C GLU A 739 36.75 6.70 -16.61
N ARG A 740 35.86 7.68 -16.38
CA ARG A 740 34.52 7.45 -15.81
C ARG A 740 33.61 6.68 -16.76
N GLU A 741 33.64 7.04 -18.04
CA GLU A 741 32.83 6.39 -19.09
C GLU A 741 33.35 4.98 -19.37
N LEU A 742 34.68 4.82 -19.42
CA LEU A 742 35.36 3.52 -19.52
C LEU A 742 34.94 2.59 -18.38
N ALA A 743 34.96 3.08 -17.12
CA ALA A 743 34.54 2.29 -15.97
C ALA A 743 33.07 1.84 -16.07
N GLY A 744 32.17 2.73 -16.49
CA GLY A 744 30.77 2.40 -16.73
C GLY A 744 30.61 1.36 -17.83
N GLY A 745 31.27 1.57 -18.98
CA GLY A 745 31.21 0.68 -20.13
C GLY A 745 31.78 -0.71 -19.86
N LEU A 746 32.90 -0.81 -19.13
CA LEU A 746 33.50 -2.09 -18.73
C LEU A 746 32.56 -2.91 -17.84
N ARG A 747 31.81 -2.27 -16.93
CA ARG A 747 30.79 -2.98 -16.13
C ARG A 747 29.71 -3.58 -17.02
N ILE A 748 29.22 -2.80 -18.00
CA ILE A 748 28.23 -3.30 -18.95
C ILE A 748 28.79 -4.45 -19.78
N VAL A 749 30.05 -4.38 -20.22
CA VAL A 749 30.69 -5.47 -20.98
C VAL A 749 30.79 -6.74 -20.14
N VAL A 750 31.19 -6.64 -18.87
CA VAL A 750 31.22 -7.79 -17.96
C VAL A 750 29.83 -8.41 -17.83
N GLU A 751 28.80 -7.59 -17.68
CA GLU A 751 27.41 -8.07 -17.65
C GLU A 751 26.98 -8.69 -18.99
N CYS A 752 27.37 -8.11 -20.13
CA CYS A 752 27.09 -8.65 -21.47
C CYS A 752 27.70 -10.05 -21.64
N ILE A 753 28.95 -10.23 -21.22
CA ILE A 753 29.64 -11.53 -21.31
C ILE A 753 28.98 -12.52 -20.36
N ASN A 754 28.62 -12.10 -19.15
CA ASN A 754 27.88 -12.94 -18.21
C ASN A 754 26.50 -13.34 -18.76
N GLU A 755 25.84 -12.49 -19.55
CA GLU A 755 24.56 -12.84 -20.20
C GLU A 755 24.72 -13.92 -21.29
N CYS A 756 25.94 -14.20 -21.74
CA CYS A 756 26.26 -15.22 -22.73
C CYS A 756 26.50 -16.62 -22.14
N LYS A 757 26.41 -16.79 -20.81
CA LYS A 757 26.48 -18.11 -20.15
C LYS A 757 25.46 -19.07 -20.76
N ASN A 758 25.86 -20.31 -21.03
CA ASN A 758 24.98 -21.36 -21.51
C ASN A 758 25.14 -22.66 -20.72
N ASP A 759 24.05 -23.44 -20.65
CA ASP A 759 23.98 -24.69 -19.88
C ASP A 759 24.86 -25.82 -20.49
N GLY A 760 25.45 -25.60 -21.67
CA GLY A 760 26.21 -26.58 -22.46
C GLY A 760 27.71 -26.65 -22.17
N GLY A 761 28.22 -25.90 -21.18
CA GLY A 761 29.64 -25.93 -20.80
C GLY A 761 30.61 -25.40 -21.87
N GLY A 762 30.15 -24.51 -22.75
CA GLY A 762 30.98 -23.95 -23.81
C GLY A 762 31.93 -22.84 -23.33
N ASN A 763 33.10 -22.71 -23.99
CA ASN A 763 34.09 -21.65 -23.70
C ASN A 763 33.71 -20.26 -24.28
N LEU A 764 32.42 -20.01 -24.49
CA LEU A 764 31.94 -18.83 -25.23
C LEU A 764 32.24 -17.52 -24.50
N GLU A 765 32.04 -17.48 -23.18
CA GLU A 765 32.38 -16.34 -22.34
C GLU A 765 33.87 -16.01 -22.39
N ILE A 766 34.72 -17.05 -22.39
CA ILE A 766 36.18 -16.91 -22.49
C ILE A 766 36.54 -16.32 -23.86
N ASN A 767 35.94 -16.80 -24.95
CA ASN A 767 36.19 -16.29 -26.31
C ASN A 767 35.74 -14.83 -26.48
N LEU A 768 34.61 -14.45 -25.88
CA LEU A 768 34.11 -13.07 -25.88
C LEU A 768 35.02 -12.16 -25.04
N ALA A 769 35.42 -12.60 -23.84
CA ALA A 769 36.34 -11.89 -22.97
C ALA A 769 37.73 -11.70 -23.63
N ALA A 770 38.25 -12.74 -24.28
CA ALA A 770 39.48 -12.71 -25.07
C ALA A 770 39.40 -11.72 -26.25
N SER A 771 38.29 -11.76 -26.99
CA SER A 771 38.03 -10.84 -28.09
C SER A 771 37.96 -9.39 -27.63
N PHE A 772 37.32 -9.13 -26.49
CA PHE A 772 37.28 -7.81 -25.87
C PHE A 772 38.68 -7.38 -25.39
N GLY A 773 39.37 -8.24 -24.64
CA GLY A 773 40.66 -7.95 -24.00
C GLY A 773 41.79 -7.68 -24.98
N SER A 774 41.82 -8.39 -26.11
CA SER A 774 42.79 -8.15 -27.20
C SER A 774 42.57 -6.81 -27.91
N ALA A 775 41.33 -6.31 -27.96
CA ALA A 775 40.99 -5.03 -28.57
C ALA A 775 41.08 -3.84 -27.59
N LEU A 776 41.13 -4.10 -26.28
CA LEU A 776 41.26 -3.07 -25.25
C LEU A 776 42.72 -2.57 -25.16
N GLN A 777 42.92 -1.25 -25.24
CA GLN A 777 44.23 -0.59 -25.36
C GLN A 777 44.52 0.42 -24.23
N VAL A 778 43.74 0.38 -23.15
CA VAL A 778 43.87 1.31 -22.02
C VAL A 778 44.96 0.87 -21.03
N LYS A 779 45.62 1.84 -20.37
CA LYS A 779 46.71 1.54 -19.40
C LYS A 779 46.23 1.36 -17.97
N SER A 780 45.17 2.07 -17.58
CA SER A 780 44.67 2.10 -16.21
C SER A 780 43.16 1.90 -16.21
N VAL A 781 42.69 0.96 -15.39
CA VAL A 781 41.28 0.61 -15.24
C VAL A 781 40.90 0.70 -13.77
N SER A 782 39.86 1.48 -13.48
CA SER A 782 39.31 1.62 -12.13
C SER A 782 37.83 1.26 -12.11
N LEU A 783 37.49 0.16 -11.46
CA LEU A 783 36.12 -0.33 -11.25
C LEU A 783 35.77 -0.33 -9.76
N ARG A 784 36.30 0.64 -9.02
CA ARG A 784 36.06 0.82 -7.59
C ARG A 784 34.57 1.03 -7.28
N SER A 785 34.09 0.44 -6.18
CA SER A 785 32.71 0.64 -5.70
C SER A 785 31.67 0.37 -6.81
N GLY A 786 31.85 -0.76 -7.51
CA GLY A 786 31.01 -1.18 -8.62
C GLY A 786 30.12 -2.37 -8.32
N GLU A 787 30.08 -2.83 -7.07
CA GLU A 787 29.31 -4.01 -6.63
C GLU A 787 29.69 -5.31 -7.37
N MET A 788 30.86 -5.33 -8.03
CA MET A 788 31.34 -6.48 -8.78
C MET A 788 31.49 -7.71 -7.86
N ASN A 789 30.90 -8.82 -8.28
CA ASN A 789 30.95 -10.12 -7.60
C ASN A 789 32.06 -11.01 -8.20
N ASP A 790 32.12 -12.26 -7.75
CA ASP A 790 33.10 -13.25 -8.21
C ASP A 790 32.99 -13.55 -9.72
N ASP A 791 31.78 -13.75 -10.24
CA ASP A 791 31.57 -13.96 -11.69
C ASP A 791 32.16 -12.82 -12.52
N GLY A 792 31.89 -11.57 -12.12
CA GLY A 792 32.43 -10.41 -12.81
C GLY A 792 33.96 -10.33 -12.75
N ALA A 793 34.55 -10.70 -11.62
CA ALA A 793 36.00 -10.76 -11.47
C ALA A 793 36.64 -11.86 -12.33
N VAL A 794 36.00 -13.04 -12.43
CA VAL A 794 36.45 -14.13 -13.32
C VAL A 794 36.38 -13.72 -14.79
N ILE A 795 35.31 -13.04 -15.22
CA ILE A 795 35.19 -12.52 -16.58
C ILE A 795 36.31 -11.49 -16.86
N LEU A 796 36.56 -10.57 -15.94
CA LEU A 796 37.68 -9.63 -16.07
C LEU A 796 39.03 -10.34 -16.11
N ALA A 797 39.21 -11.39 -15.32
CA ALA A 797 40.43 -12.19 -15.37
C ALA A 797 40.64 -12.79 -16.76
N ASN A 798 39.59 -13.30 -17.40
CA ASN A 798 39.66 -13.80 -18.77
C ASN A 798 39.95 -12.68 -19.79
N VAL A 799 39.44 -11.46 -19.57
CA VAL A 799 39.84 -10.28 -20.36
C VAL A 799 41.34 -10.00 -20.22
N LEU A 800 41.88 -10.09 -19.00
CA LEU A 800 43.29 -9.82 -18.71
C LEU A 800 44.24 -10.88 -19.29
N LYS A 801 43.82 -12.14 -19.44
CA LYS A 801 44.66 -13.20 -20.03
C LYS A 801 45.17 -12.83 -21.43
N GLU A 802 44.33 -12.18 -22.23
CA GLU A 802 44.67 -11.71 -23.59
C GLU A 802 45.10 -10.24 -23.66
N ASN A 803 44.79 -9.44 -22.64
CA ASN A 803 45.18 -8.04 -22.61
C ASN A 803 46.69 -7.88 -22.35
N ARG A 804 47.33 -6.94 -23.06
CA ARG A 804 48.77 -6.64 -22.95
C ARG A 804 49.06 -5.17 -22.63
N THR A 805 48.03 -4.37 -22.34
CA THR A 805 48.13 -2.90 -22.23
C THR A 805 47.80 -2.38 -20.84
N VAL A 806 46.89 -3.05 -20.13
CA VAL A 806 46.49 -2.68 -18.76
C VAL A 806 47.65 -2.98 -17.82
N THR A 807 48.13 -1.90 -17.20
CA THR A 807 49.20 -1.91 -16.20
C THR A 807 48.66 -1.71 -14.79
N ASN A 808 47.56 -0.97 -14.63
CA ASN A 808 46.98 -0.66 -13.33
C ASN A 808 45.51 -1.07 -13.30
N LEU A 809 45.12 -1.90 -12.33
CA LEU A 809 43.75 -2.38 -12.15
C LEU A 809 43.29 -2.15 -10.71
N ASN A 810 42.26 -1.32 -10.54
CA ASN A 810 41.63 -1.06 -9.25
C ASN A 810 40.23 -1.67 -9.17
N LEU A 811 40.12 -2.73 -8.37
CA LEU A 811 38.90 -3.47 -8.05
C LEU A 811 38.48 -3.29 -6.59
N SER A 812 38.93 -2.21 -5.93
CA SER A 812 38.64 -2.00 -4.51
C SER A 812 37.17 -1.72 -4.21
N ARG A 813 36.73 -2.03 -2.98
CA ARG A 813 35.35 -1.79 -2.50
C ARG A 813 34.29 -2.49 -3.35
N ASN A 814 34.53 -3.74 -3.73
CA ASN A 814 33.56 -4.58 -4.45
C ASN A 814 33.13 -5.77 -3.56
N ASN A 815 32.46 -6.76 -4.15
CA ASN A 815 31.97 -7.96 -3.48
C ASN A 815 32.78 -9.22 -3.88
N ILE A 816 34.06 -9.06 -4.24
CA ILE A 816 34.91 -10.16 -4.71
C ILE A 816 35.31 -11.05 -3.52
N GLY A 817 34.96 -12.33 -3.57
CA GLY A 817 35.35 -13.39 -2.66
C GLY A 817 36.53 -14.22 -3.17
N ASP A 818 36.61 -15.46 -2.69
CA ASP A 818 37.72 -16.37 -2.98
C ASP A 818 37.74 -16.87 -4.43
N ASP A 819 36.57 -17.06 -5.04
CA ASP A 819 36.45 -17.55 -6.41
C ASP A 819 36.92 -16.49 -7.42
N GLY A 820 36.51 -15.24 -7.24
CA GLY A 820 36.95 -14.12 -8.07
C GLY A 820 38.45 -13.84 -7.91
N ALA A 821 38.97 -13.93 -6.68
CA ALA A 821 40.41 -13.81 -6.43
C ALA A 821 41.21 -14.95 -7.10
N THR A 822 40.67 -16.17 -7.10
CA THR A 822 41.27 -17.32 -7.79
C THR A 822 41.31 -17.11 -9.30
N GLY A 823 40.20 -16.65 -9.91
CA GLY A 823 40.19 -16.29 -11.33
C GLY A 823 41.25 -15.24 -11.68
N LEU A 824 41.35 -14.17 -10.88
CA LEU A 824 42.37 -13.13 -11.07
C LEU A 824 43.80 -13.69 -10.91
N ALA A 825 44.03 -14.58 -9.94
CA ALA A 825 45.32 -15.24 -9.76
C ALA A 825 45.72 -16.08 -10.99
N GLU A 826 44.78 -16.81 -11.61
CA GLU A 826 45.06 -17.52 -12.86
C GLU A 826 45.47 -16.57 -13.99
N ALA A 827 44.84 -15.40 -14.09
CA ALA A 827 45.20 -14.40 -15.09
C ALA A 827 46.60 -13.83 -14.85
N LEU A 828 46.99 -13.62 -13.59
CA LEU A 828 48.33 -13.15 -13.23
C LEU A 828 49.44 -14.11 -13.65
N LYS A 829 49.18 -15.43 -13.68
CA LYS A 829 50.17 -16.44 -14.09
C LYS A 829 50.59 -16.31 -15.58
N SER A 830 49.75 -15.71 -16.43
CA SER A 830 50.03 -15.52 -17.86
C SER A 830 50.07 -14.07 -18.32
N ASN A 831 49.60 -13.13 -17.51
CA ASN A 831 49.62 -11.71 -17.84
C ASN A 831 50.99 -11.07 -17.56
N VAL A 832 51.55 -10.46 -18.60
CA VAL A 832 52.88 -9.84 -18.58
C VAL A 832 52.86 -8.30 -18.51
N SER A 833 51.68 -7.68 -18.44
CA SER A 833 51.53 -6.22 -18.47
C SER A 833 51.11 -5.60 -17.13
N LEU A 834 50.39 -6.35 -16.28
CA LEU A 834 49.76 -5.82 -15.07
C LEU A 834 50.79 -5.62 -13.94
N LYS A 835 51.03 -4.36 -13.59
CA LYS A 835 51.98 -3.93 -12.56
C LYS A 835 51.32 -3.63 -11.21
N GLU A 836 50.10 -3.09 -11.21
CA GLU A 836 49.40 -2.73 -9.99
C GLU A 836 48.01 -3.36 -9.93
N LEU A 837 47.74 -4.11 -8.86
CA LEU A 837 46.44 -4.71 -8.59
C LEU A 837 45.94 -4.30 -7.20
N ASN A 838 44.82 -3.59 -7.19
CA ASN A 838 44.17 -3.17 -5.95
C ASN A 838 42.85 -3.95 -5.74
N LEU A 839 42.87 -4.84 -4.76
CA LEU A 839 41.75 -5.69 -4.32
C LEU A 839 41.28 -5.33 -2.90
N SER A 840 41.60 -4.13 -2.42
CA SER A 840 41.25 -3.69 -1.07
C SER A 840 39.74 -3.61 -0.82
N ARG A 841 39.30 -3.86 0.43
CA ARG A 841 37.88 -3.77 0.84
C ARG A 841 36.96 -4.69 0.02
N ASN A 842 37.35 -5.95 -0.12
CA ASN A 842 36.56 -7.00 -0.73
C ASN A 842 36.23 -8.08 0.32
N LYS A 843 35.83 -9.28 -0.11
CA LYS A 843 35.47 -10.42 0.76
C LYS A 843 36.45 -11.59 0.61
N ILE A 844 37.69 -11.31 0.20
CA ILE A 844 38.71 -12.34 -0.04
C ILE A 844 39.12 -12.98 1.28
N GLY A 845 38.99 -14.30 1.36
CA GLY A 845 39.37 -15.16 2.46
C GLY A 845 40.76 -15.78 2.28
N GLY A 846 41.03 -16.80 3.09
CA GLY A 846 42.30 -17.53 3.02
C GLY A 846 42.50 -18.29 1.71
N VAL A 847 41.42 -18.79 1.10
CA VAL A 847 41.49 -19.57 -0.16
C VAL A 847 41.90 -18.67 -1.32
N GLY A 848 41.26 -17.52 -1.49
CA GLY A 848 41.61 -16.58 -2.55
C GLY A 848 43.01 -15.98 -2.37
N ALA A 849 43.42 -15.73 -1.13
CA ALA A 849 44.79 -15.33 -0.82
C ALA A 849 45.82 -16.42 -1.16
N ALA A 850 45.48 -17.70 -0.96
CA ALA A 850 46.36 -18.80 -1.34
C ALA A 850 46.55 -18.89 -2.86
N SER A 851 45.48 -18.74 -3.64
CA SER A 851 45.56 -18.67 -5.11
C SER A 851 46.46 -17.50 -5.56
N LEU A 852 46.30 -16.33 -4.95
CA LEU A 852 47.16 -15.16 -5.23
C LEU A 852 48.62 -15.41 -4.85
N GLY A 853 48.89 -16.06 -3.71
CA GLY A 853 50.22 -16.47 -3.29
C GLY A 853 50.88 -17.43 -4.29
N GLU A 854 50.13 -18.42 -4.77
CA GLU A 854 50.61 -19.34 -5.82
C GLU A 854 50.93 -18.59 -7.13
N ALA A 855 50.11 -17.61 -7.52
CA ALA A 855 50.40 -16.79 -8.69
C ALA A 855 51.69 -15.96 -8.52
N LEU A 856 51.95 -15.43 -7.32
CA LEU A 856 53.19 -14.68 -7.02
C LEU A 856 54.46 -15.54 -7.08
N ASN A 857 54.36 -16.85 -6.90
CA ASN A 857 55.50 -17.78 -7.03
C ASN A 857 56.01 -17.87 -8.49
N GLY A 858 55.17 -17.55 -9.47
CA GLY A 858 55.53 -17.55 -10.89
C GLY A 858 56.19 -16.25 -11.38
N GLU A 859 56.55 -16.22 -12.66
CA GLU A 859 57.01 -15.02 -13.35
C GLU A 859 55.84 -14.05 -13.55
N THR A 860 55.64 -13.15 -12.58
CA THR A 860 54.61 -12.11 -12.65
C THR A 860 55.23 -10.75 -12.96
N SER A 861 54.49 -9.88 -13.64
CA SER A 861 54.88 -8.47 -13.84
C SER A 861 54.41 -7.55 -12.70
N LEU A 862 53.82 -8.12 -11.64
CA LEU A 862 53.13 -7.39 -10.59
C LEU A 862 54.12 -6.76 -9.59
N GLU A 863 54.10 -5.44 -9.52
CA GLU A 863 54.95 -4.61 -8.66
C GLU A 863 54.21 -4.17 -7.38
N VAL A 864 52.89 -4.00 -7.43
CA VAL A 864 52.05 -3.54 -6.31
C VAL A 864 50.81 -4.42 -6.15
N LEU A 865 50.62 -4.94 -4.94
CA LEU A 865 49.42 -5.69 -4.56
C LEU A 865 48.81 -5.10 -3.29
N ASP A 866 47.56 -4.63 -3.39
CA ASP A 866 46.81 -4.08 -2.27
C ASP A 866 45.63 -4.98 -1.90
N LEU A 867 45.72 -5.62 -0.73
CA LEU A 867 44.77 -6.60 -0.20
C LEU A 867 44.17 -6.16 1.16
N ARG A 868 44.35 -4.89 1.56
CA ARG A 868 43.84 -4.38 2.85
C ARG A 868 42.33 -4.55 3.02
N GLU A 869 41.88 -4.64 4.27
CA GLU A 869 40.46 -4.71 4.64
C GLU A 869 39.73 -5.88 3.95
N ASN A 870 40.34 -7.08 3.93
CA ASN A 870 39.73 -8.34 3.50
C ASN A 870 39.61 -9.31 4.71
N LYS A 871 39.42 -10.62 4.47
CA LYS A 871 39.23 -11.66 5.50
C LYS A 871 40.28 -12.79 5.37
N ILE A 872 41.52 -12.43 5.02
CA ILE A 872 42.58 -13.39 4.66
C ILE A 872 42.88 -14.40 5.77
N GLY A 873 43.00 -13.95 7.02
CA GLY A 873 43.31 -14.81 8.17
C GLY A 873 44.71 -15.46 8.11
N GLU A 874 45.02 -16.29 9.10
CA GLU A 874 46.38 -16.83 9.30
C GLU A 874 46.86 -17.70 8.12
N ALA A 875 46.02 -18.63 7.63
CA ALA A 875 46.36 -19.53 6.53
C ALA A 875 46.61 -18.78 5.21
N GLY A 876 45.86 -17.70 4.95
CA GLY A 876 46.09 -16.89 3.76
C GLY A 876 47.40 -16.11 3.82
N PHE A 877 47.82 -15.64 5.01
CA PHE A 877 49.14 -15.04 5.20
C PHE A 877 50.28 -16.04 4.96
N GLU A 878 50.12 -17.28 5.43
CA GLU A 878 51.09 -18.35 5.18
C GLU A 878 51.27 -18.63 3.69
N ALA A 879 50.16 -18.71 2.94
CA ALA A 879 50.23 -18.96 1.51
C ALA A 879 50.82 -17.79 0.71
N LEU A 880 50.51 -16.54 1.10
CA LEU A 880 51.17 -15.35 0.54
C LEU A 880 52.67 -15.34 0.85
N ALA A 881 53.07 -15.78 2.05
CA ALA A 881 54.46 -15.88 2.44
C ALA A 881 55.24 -16.87 1.56
N GLU A 882 54.63 -18.02 1.22
CA GLU A 882 55.22 -19.00 0.31
C GLU A 882 55.46 -18.39 -1.07
N GLY A 883 54.47 -17.68 -1.61
CA GLY A 883 54.60 -16.98 -2.90
C GLY A 883 55.70 -15.92 -2.92
N LEU A 884 55.90 -15.20 -1.81
CA LEU A 884 56.92 -14.15 -1.71
C LEU A 884 58.36 -14.67 -1.67
N LYS A 885 58.60 -15.94 -1.31
CA LYS A 885 59.96 -16.50 -1.18
C LYS A 885 60.75 -16.43 -2.48
N SER A 886 60.09 -16.70 -3.60
CA SER A 886 60.66 -16.75 -4.95
C SER A 886 60.32 -15.52 -5.78
N ASN A 887 59.33 -14.72 -5.36
CA ASN A 887 58.93 -13.52 -6.08
C ASN A 887 60.06 -12.47 -6.10
N SER A 888 60.34 -11.93 -7.28
CA SER A 888 61.39 -10.93 -7.50
C SER A 888 60.88 -9.61 -8.10
N CYS A 889 59.56 -9.46 -8.25
CA CYS A 889 58.95 -8.31 -8.91
C CYS A 889 58.15 -7.41 -7.95
N LEU A 890 57.48 -8.00 -6.96
CA LEU A 890 56.62 -7.27 -6.04
C LEU A 890 57.46 -6.37 -5.14
N THR A 891 57.17 -5.07 -5.18
CA THR A 891 57.86 -4.03 -4.40
C THR A 891 57.00 -3.47 -3.28
N LYS A 892 55.66 -3.57 -3.40
CA LYS A 892 54.72 -3.05 -2.41
C LYS A 892 53.60 -4.04 -2.13
N LEU A 893 53.42 -4.36 -0.85
CA LEU A 893 52.37 -5.25 -0.37
C LEU A 893 51.62 -4.60 0.79
N SER A 894 50.30 -4.45 0.62
CA SER A 894 49.40 -3.90 1.64
C SER A 894 48.44 -4.96 2.13
N LEU A 895 48.56 -5.32 3.41
CA LEU A 895 47.81 -6.40 4.07
C LEU A 895 47.12 -5.93 5.36
N PHE A 896 46.99 -4.62 5.58
CA PHE A 896 46.43 -4.10 6.83
C PHE A 896 44.96 -4.52 7.03
N ASN A 897 44.55 -4.71 8.29
CA ASN A 897 43.18 -5.12 8.66
C ASN A 897 42.71 -6.42 7.98
N ASN A 898 43.46 -7.52 8.16
CA ASN A 898 43.18 -8.84 7.61
C ASN A 898 43.25 -9.99 8.64
N SER A 899 43.31 -9.65 9.94
CA SER A 899 43.31 -10.63 11.04
C SER A 899 44.44 -11.67 10.96
N ALA A 900 45.67 -11.22 10.72
CA ALA A 900 46.83 -12.10 10.60
C ALA A 900 47.24 -12.81 11.90
N GLY A 901 47.10 -12.14 13.05
CA GLY A 901 47.64 -12.60 14.33
C GLY A 901 49.17 -12.77 14.31
N ASP A 902 49.74 -13.28 15.39
CA ASP A 902 51.18 -13.58 15.47
C ASP A 902 51.57 -14.74 14.54
N THR A 903 50.72 -15.76 14.42
CA THR A 903 50.97 -16.92 13.55
C THR A 903 51.12 -16.53 12.09
N GLY A 904 50.17 -15.76 11.54
CA GLY A 904 50.20 -15.34 10.14
C GLY A 904 51.38 -14.41 9.83
N VAL A 905 51.68 -13.47 10.74
CA VAL A 905 52.85 -12.58 10.58
C VAL A 905 54.17 -13.35 10.71
N THR A 906 54.24 -14.37 11.58
CA THR A 906 55.41 -15.24 11.68
C THR A 906 55.64 -16.02 10.37
N ALA A 907 54.59 -16.51 9.74
CA ALA A 907 54.69 -17.15 8.43
C ALA A 907 55.19 -16.15 7.36
N LEU A 908 54.62 -14.95 7.31
CA LEU A 908 55.05 -13.88 6.41
C LEU A 908 56.53 -13.52 6.61
N ALA A 909 56.98 -13.40 7.86
CA ALA A 909 58.37 -13.13 8.21
C ALA A 909 59.33 -14.20 7.66
N LYS A 910 58.96 -15.48 7.70
CA LYS A 910 59.76 -16.56 7.09
C LYS A 910 59.90 -16.40 5.58
N GLY A 911 58.85 -15.94 4.89
CA GLY A 911 58.90 -15.64 3.46
C GLY A 911 59.82 -14.45 3.14
N LEU A 912 59.74 -13.40 3.95
CA LEU A 912 60.54 -12.18 3.79
C LEU A 912 62.05 -12.39 3.93
N LYS A 913 62.50 -13.41 4.68
CA LYS A 913 63.93 -13.74 4.79
C LYS A 913 64.61 -14.04 3.46
N SER A 914 63.87 -14.62 2.53
CA SER A 914 64.38 -15.00 1.20
C SER A 914 64.01 -13.98 0.11
N ASN A 915 63.05 -13.09 0.38
CA ASN A 915 62.60 -12.11 -0.59
C ASN A 915 63.64 -11.00 -0.79
N SER A 916 63.86 -10.59 -2.04
CA SER A 916 64.85 -9.57 -2.41
C SER A 916 64.26 -8.35 -3.12
N SER A 917 62.94 -8.30 -3.32
CA SER A 917 62.26 -7.26 -4.11
C SER A 917 61.37 -6.32 -3.30
N LEU A 918 60.79 -6.78 -2.19
CA LEU A 918 59.77 -6.06 -1.45
C LEU A 918 60.37 -4.88 -0.68
N LYS A 919 59.90 -3.66 -0.99
CA LYS A 919 60.38 -2.40 -0.42
C LYS A 919 59.43 -1.79 0.60
N GLU A 920 58.13 -2.00 0.43
CA GLU A 920 57.09 -1.44 1.29
C GLU A 920 56.12 -2.53 1.77
N LEU A 921 55.97 -2.63 3.09
CA LEU A 921 55.06 -3.58 3.73
C LEU A 921 54.15 -2.90 4.76
N TYR A 922 52.84 -3.04 4.57
CA TYR A 922 51.82 -2.46 5.45
C TYR A 922 51.04 -3.56 6.18
N LEU A 923 51.20 -3.64 7.50
CA LEU A 923 50.62 -4.68 8.38
C LEU A 923 49.84 -4.11 9.56
N PHE A 924 49.43 -2.84 9.51
CA PHE A 924 48.69 -2.23 10.60
C PHE A 924 47.31 -2.87 10.85
N SER A 925 46.78 -2.78 12.06
CA SER A 925 45.47 -3.36 12.43
C SER A 925 45.34 -4.88 12.16
N ASN A 926 46.38 -5.69 12.38
CA ASN A 926 46.36 -7.14 12.14
C ASN A 926 46.36 -8.01 13.41
N ASN A 927 46.15 -7.41 14.58
CA ASN A 927 46.23 -8.08 15.89
C ASN A 927 47.62 -8.70 16.15
N LEU A 928 48.68 -8.09 15.64
CA LEU A 928 50.07 -8.48 15.86
C LEU A 928 50.49 -8.17 17.31
N GLY A 929 51.03 -9.16 18.02
CA GLY A 929 51.61 -9.03 19.36
C GLY A 929 53.14 -9.03 19.34
N ASP A 930 53.74 -9.33 20.49
CA ASP A 930 55.20 -9.34 20.66
C ASP A 930 55.89 -10.47 19.87
N ASP A 931 55.26 -11.65 19.79
CA ASP A 931 55.83 -12.82 19.11
C ASP A 931 55.96 -12.59 17.60
N GLY A 932 54.93 -12.06 16.95
CA GLY A 932 55.01 -11.73 15.53
C GLY A 932 55.93 -10.52 15.26
N ALA A 933 56.03 -9.56 16.19
CA ALA A 933 57.01 -8.48 16.09
C ALA A 933 58.45 -9.01 16.17
N ALA A 934 58.72 -9.97 17.06
CA ALA A 934 60.01 -10.65 17.15
C ALA A 934 60.32 -11.45 15.87
N ALA A 935 59.33 -12.12 15.27
CA ALA A 935 59.50 -12.80 13.99
C ALA A 935 59.85 -11.82 12.85
N LEU A 936 59.19 -10.66 12.79
CA LEU A 936 59.54 -9.61 11.82
C LEU A 936 60.95 -9.06 12.06
N ALA A 937 61.36 -8.87 13.31
CA ALA A 937 62.73 -8.46 13.65
C ALA A 937 63.76 -9.47 13.16
N ASP A 938 63.52 -10.76 13.38
CA ASP A 938 64.36 -11.84 12.85
C ASP A 938 64.43 -11.79 11.31
N ALA A 939 63.31 -11.54 10.61
CA ALA A 939 63.31 -11.40 9.15
C ALA A 939 64.07 -10.16 8.65
N LEU A 940 63.92 -9.01 9.33
CA LEU A 940 64.61 -7.76 9.00
C LEU A 940 66.14 -7.88 9.08
N SER A 941 66.65 -8.82 9.89
CA SER A 941 68.09 -9.08 10.00
C SER A 941 68.68 -9.67 8.70
N TYR A 942 67.84 -10.25 7.84
CA TYR A 942 68.21 -10.79 6.53
C TYR A 942 67.77 -9.90 5.37
N SER A 943 66.75 -9.06 5.57
CA SER A 943 66.20 -8.23 4.50
C SER A 943 67.12 -7.06 4.14
N SER A 944 67.56 -7.03 2.88
CA SER A 944 68.36 -5.93 2.32
C SER A 944 67.56 -4.95 1.45
N CYS A 945 66.27 -5.23 1.21
CA CYS A 945 65.42 -4.46 0.30
C CYS A 945 64.29 -3.69 0.98
N LEU A 946 63.82 -4.12 2.16
CA LEU A 946 62.67 -3.50 2.81
C LEU A 946 63.04 -2.13 3.38
N THR A 947 62.39 -1.08 2.87
CA THR A 947 62.64 0.31 3.25
C THR A 947 61.55 0.91 4.13
N LEU A 948 60.34 0.38 4.06
CA LEU A 948 59.17 0.88 4.81
C LEU A 948 58.40 -0.29 5.43
N LEU A 949 58.19 -0.21 6.75
CA LEU A 949 57.42 -1.18 7.52
C LEU A 949 56.42 -0.48 8.43
N TYR A 950 55.12 -0.65 8.17
CA TYR A 950 54.05 -0.04 8.97
C TYR A 950 53.33 -1.08 9.82
N LEU A 951 53.46 -0.95 11.14
CA LEU A 951 52.92 -1.85 12.17
C LEU A 951 51.96 -1.15 13.13
N CYS A 952 51.43 0.01 12.77
CA CYS A 952 50.55 0.77 13.67
C CYS A 952 49.24 0.03 14.02
N ARG A 953 48.54 0.47 15.07
CA ARG A 953 47.25 -0.12 15.48
C ARG A 953 47.31 -1.64 15.72
N ASN A 954 48.40 -2.12 16.33
CA ASN A 954 48.57 -3.51 16.71
C ASN A 954 48.65 -3.63 18.25
N ARG A 955 49.13 -4.76 18.76
CA ARG A 955 49.23 -5.06 20.20
C ARG A 955 50.68 -5.23 20.66
N ILE A 956 51.63 -4.66 19.93
CA ILE A 956 53.07 -4.75 20.23
C ILE A 956 53.34 -4.04 21.56
N GLY A 957 53.93 -4.74 22.52
CA GLY A 957 54.36 -4.21 23.80
C GLY A 957 55.87 -3.94 23.82
N ASP A 958 56.40 -3.74 25.04
CA ASP A 958 57.82 -3.53 25.26
C ASP A 958 58.71 -4.68 24.71
N PRO A 959 58.35 -5.97 24.88
CA PRO A 959 59.17 -7.07 24.36
C PRO A 959 59.30 -7.06 22.83
N GLY A 960 58.19 -6.85 22.11
CA GLY A 960 58.21 -6.79 20.65
C GLY A 960 58.93 -5.55 20.12
N ALA A 961 58.77 -4.41 20.80
CA ALA A 961 59.52 -3.19 20.49
C ALA A 961 61.03 -3.37 20.70
N ALA A 962 61.43 -4.04 21.78
CA ALA A 962 62.83 -4.36 22.06
C ALA A 962 63.42 -5.32 21.00
N ALA A 963 62.68 -6.32 20.56
CA ALA A 963 63.13 -7.22 19.49
C ALA A 963 63.39 -6.47 18.18
N LEU A 964 62.45 -5.60 17.76
CA LEU A 964 62.63 -4.74 16.59
C LEU A 964 63.84 -3.80 16.77
N ALA A 965 64.01 -3.19 17.94
CA ALA A 965 65.14 -2.32 18.24
C ALA A 965 66.49 -3.01 18.04
N LEU A 966 66.65 -4.22 18.60
CA LEU A 966 67.89 -4.99 18.53
C LEU A 966 68.27 -5.35 17.09
N CYS A 967 67.29 -5.70 16.24
CA CYS A 967 67.55 -5.94 14.82
C CYS A 967 67.93 -4.65 14.08
N LEU A 968 67.24 -3.54 14.36
CA LEU A 968 67.48 -2.26 13.68
C LEU A 968 68.89 -1.75 13.89
N LYS A 969 69.56 -2.11 14.98
CA LYS A 969 70.98 -1.77 15.20
C LYS A 969 71.86 -2.12 14.00
N ASP A 970 71.65 -3.29 13.40
CA ASP A 970 72.48 -3.82 12.31
C ASP A 970 71.79 -3.73 10.93
N ASN A 971 70.47 -3.50 10.89
CA ASN A 971 69.74 -3.32 9.64
C ASN A 971 70.16 -2.01 8.93
N ALA A 972 70.47 -2.10 7.64
CA ALA A 972 70.93 -0.98 6.81
C ALA A 972 69.94 -0.58 5.70
N SER A 973 68.79 -1.25 5.61
CA SER A 973 67.81 -1.10 4.52
C SER A 973 66.58 -0.29 4.92
N LEU A 974 66.09 -0.48 6.15
CA LEU A 974 64.86 0.13 6.63
C LEU A 974 65.07 1.62 6.90
N LYS A 975 64.20 2.44 6.31
CA LYS A 975 64.18 3.90 6.39
C LYS A 975 63.02 4.43 7.20
N GLU A 976 61.86 3.76 7.15
CA GLU A 976 60.66 4.22 7.82
C GLU A 976 59.96 3.08 8.57
N LEU A 977 59.81 3.26 9.89
CA LEU A 977 59.12 2.32 10.76
C LEU A 977 57.97 3.03 11.48
N ASN A 978 56.76 2.51 11.36
CA ASN A 978 55.60 3.05 12.08
C ASN A 978 55.11 2.08 13.15
N LEU A 979 55.27 2.47 14.42
CA LEU A 979 54.83 1.74 15.61
C LEU A 979 53.72 2.48 16.38
N SER A 980 53.09 3.52 15.81
CA SER A 980 52.04 4.29 16.50
C SER A 980 50.84 3.42 16.87
N GLN A 981 50.09 3.79 17.91
CA GLN A 981 48.87 3.06 18.34
C GLN A 981 49.15 1.58 18.66
N ASN A 982 50.18 1.33 19.48
CA ASN A 982 50.51 0.01 20.04
C ASN A 982 50.49 0.07 21.58
N ASN A 983 50.98 -0.98 22.25
CA ASN A 983 51.04 -1.09 23.71
C ASN A 983 52.46 -0.81 24.26
N ILE A 984 53.29 -0.06 23.54
CA ILE A 984 54.69 0.19 23.92
C ILE A 984 54.74 1.18 25.08
N GLY A 985 55.46 0.84 26.14
CA GLY A 985 55.71 1.66 27.31
C GLY A 985 57.13 2.24 27.33
N ASP A 986 57.49 2.82 28.48
CA ASP A 986 58.78 3.51 28.66
C ASP A 986 59.99 2.57 28.46
N ALA A 987 59.87 1.29 28.82
CA ALA A 987 60.96 0.32 28.70
C ALA A 987 61.26 -0.04 27.22
N GLY A 988 60.23 -0.28 26.41
CA GLY A 988 60.39 -0.57 24.98
C GLY A 988 60.96 0.62 24.22
N VAL A 989 60.51 1.83 24.57
CA VAL A 989 60.96 3.09 23.97
C VAL A 989 62.39 3.44 24.38
N THR A 990 62.80 3.15 25.62
CA THR A 990 64.21 3.26 26.04
C THR A 990 65.11 2.33 25.22
N THR A 991 64.69 1.09 25.03
CA THR A 991 65.46 0.10 24.25
C THR A 991 65.58 0.50 22.77
N LEU A 992 64.49 1.03 22.18
CA LEU A 992 64.51 1.61 20.85
C LEU A 992 65.52 2.76 20.75
N ALA A 993 65.53 3.68 21.73
CA ALA A 993 66.47 4.80 21.73
C ALA A 993 67.93 4.32 21.75
N GLU A 994 68.29 3.43 22.67
CA GLU A 994 69.65 2.92 22.82
C GLU A 994 70.17 2.23 21.54
N CYS A 995 69.33 1.41 20.90
CA CYS A 995 69.74 0.71 19.67
C CYS A 995 69.83 1.66 18.46
N LEU A 996 68.96 2.66 18.37
CA LEU A 996 68.93 3.61 17.26
C LEU A 996 70.13 4.57 17.24
N GLN A 997 70.87 4.71 18.34
CA GLN A 997 72.15 5.45 18.34
C GLN A 997 73.18 4.84 17.37
N GLN A 998 73.08 3.53 17.13
CA GLN A 998 74.00 2.78 16.25
C GLN A 998 73.43 2.56 14.84
N ASN A 999 72.11 2.68 14.66
CA ASN A 999 71.50 2.58 13.35
C ASN A 999 71.87 3.77 12.45
N THR A 1000 72.08 3.51 11.16
CA THR A 1000 72.48 4.54 10.18
C THR A 1000 71.49 4.74 9.03
N SER A 1001 70.46 3.89 8.93
CA SER A 1001 69.54 3.84 7.79
C SER A 1001 68.17 4.41 8.07
N LEU A 1002 67.68 4.32 9.31
CA LEU A 1002 66.33 4.73 9.69
C LEU A 1002 66.25 6.25 9.69
N GLU A 1003 65.30 6.78 8.93
CA GLU A 1003 65.08 8.21 8.75
C GLU A 1003 63.86 8.68 9.56
N LYS A 1004 62.86 7.81 9.76
CA LYS A 1004 61.60 8.15 10.46
C LYS A 1004 61.11 7.02 11.34
N LEU A 1005 60.68 7.39 12.55
CA LEU A 1005 60.04 6.49 13.51
C LEU A 1005 58.80 7.16 14.12
N TYR A 1006 57.66 6.48 14.02
CA TYR A 1006 56.39 6.95 14.58
C TYR A 1006 56.05 6.17 15.84
N LEU A 1007 55.86 6.87 16.96
CA LEU A 1007 55.56 6.29 18.28
C LEU A 1007 54.28 6.86 18.91
N ASN A 1008 53.57 7.75 18.21
CA ASN A 1008 52.34 8.37 18.72
C ASN A 1008 51.31 7.37 19.23
N ASP A 1009 50.50 7.80 20.20
CA ASP A 1009 49.40 7.03 20.78
C ASP A 1009 49.82 5.65 21.35
N ASN A 1010 51.03 5.55 21.91
CA ASN A 1010 51.48 4.39 22.69
C ASN A 1010 51.28 4.64 24.20
N LYS A 1011 51.68 3.68 25.05
CA LYS A 1011 51.59 3.77 26.53
C LYS A 1011 52.83 4.43 27.15
N ILE A 1012 53.35 5.45 26.47
CA ILE A 1012 54.60 6.13 26.84
C ILE A 1012 54.25 7.28 27.79
N SER A 1013 54.91 7.33 28.94
CA SER A 1013 54.73 8.41 29.90
C SER A 1013 55.57 9.63 29.51
N ASN A 1014 55.31 10.78 30.15
CA ASN A 1014 56.17 11.95 30.01
C ASN A 1014 57.64 11.67 30.36
N VAL A 1015 57.92 10.66 31.20
CA VAL A 1015 59.27 10.24 31.56
C VAL A 1015 59.93 9.52 30.38
N GLY A 1016 59.22 8.62 29.71
CA GLY A 1016 59.71 7.92 28.51
C GLY A 1016 60.00 8.88 27.35
N VAL A 1017 59.17 9.91 27.16
CA VAL A 1017 59.40 10.96 26.13
C VAL A 1017 60.60 11.84 26.49
N ALA A 1018 60.80 12.13 27.79
CA ALA A 1018 61.88 12.98 28.28
C ALA A 1018 63.22 12.25 28.48
N ALA A 1019 63.28 10.94 28.23
CA ALA A 1019 64.48 10.14 28.36
C ALA A 1019 65.63 10.77 27.54
N ASP A 1020 66.78 11.00 28.19
CA ASP A 1020 67.94 11.66 27.57
C ASP A 1020 68.45 10.93 26.32
N CYS A 1021 68.17 9.62 26.22
CA CYS A 1021 68.55 8.75 25.11
C CYS A 1021 68.02 9.22 23.74
N PHE A 1022 66.86 9.88 23.65
CA PHE A 1022 66.34 10.42 22.39
C PHE A 1022 66.92 11.79 22.00
N LYS A 1023 67.47 12.55 22.96
CA LYS A 1023 68.12 13.84 22.67
C LYS A 1023 69.40 13.66 21.86
N GLU A 1024 70.03 12.49 21.96
CA GLU A 1024 71.25 12.14 21.23
C GLU A 1024 70.96 11.62 19.79
N ILE A 1025 69.70 11.32 19.46
CA ILE A 1025 69.30 10.80 18.15
C ILE A 1025 68.86 11.96 17.26
N THR A 1026 69.80 12.62 16.60
CA THR A 1026 69.52 13.79 15.75
C THR A 1026 69.21 13.44 14.29
N LYS A 1027 69.40 12.17 13.89
CA LYS A 1027 69.29 11.72 12.48
C LYS A 1027 67.93 11.10 12.13
N VAL A 1028 67.14 10.71 13.13
CA VAL A 1028 65.82 10.09 12.95
C VAL A 1028 64.74 11.10 13.30
N VAL A 1029 63.77 11.31 12.40
CA VAL A 1029 62.58 12.10 12.71
C VAL A 1029 61.64 11.25 13.56
N LEU A 1030 61.50 11.65 14.83
CA LEU A 1030 60.57 11.03 15.77
C LEU A 1030 59.23 11.76 15.71
N VAL A 1031 58.15 11.00 15.57
CA VAL A 1031 56.78 11.52 15.58
C VAL A 1031 56.06 10.95 16.82
N TRP A 1032 55.72 11.85 17.75
CA TRP A 1032 55.22 11.57 19.11
C TRP A 1032 53.74 11.88 19.32
#